data_AF-A0A974BTL4-F1
#
_entry.id   AF-A0A974BTL4-F1
#
_cell.length_a   1.000
_cell.length_b   1.000
_cell.length_c   1.000
_cell.angle_alpha   90.00
_cell.angle_beta   90.00
_cell.angle_gamma   90.00
#
_symmetry.space_group_name_H-M   'P 1'
#
loop_
_entity.id
_entity.type
_entity.pdbx_description
1 polymer ?
#
loop_
_entity_poly.entity_id
_entity_poly.type
_entity_poly.pdbx_seq_one_letter_code
_entity_poly.pdbx_strand_id
1 'polypeptide(L)'
;MAAPVRFWKPGTEGPGANIAEERQSNSEVSSVIYNPHTSLSIEHQRQKLPVFKLRNHILYLVENYQTVVIIGETGCGKSTQIPQYLTEAGWTAEGRVVGVTQPRRVAAVSVAGRVAEERGAVLGHEVGYCIRFDDCTDPQATRIKFLTDGMLVREMMSDPLLTRYSVLILDEAHERTLYTDIAIGLLKKVQKKRGDLRLVVASATLDAEKFKAFFNQNDTSDPSRDTCAILTVEGRTFPVDIFYTQSPVPDYLKSTVQTVMKIHQSDLDGDILAFLTGQEEVESVVSMLVEQARILSRTGMKKHLRVLPMYAGLPTSEQMKVFERVSHSARKVVVATNIAETSITINGISFVIDCGFVKLRAYDPKRAVESLVVVPVSQASANQRAGRSGRNRSGQCYRLYTEEDFLKLPPSTVPEMQRSNLAPVILQLKALGIDNVLRFHFLSPPPAQSMVQALELLYALGGLDKHCRLTEPLGVRMAEFPLNPMFAKMLLESGNFGCSAEILSIAAMMQIQNVFIVPPNQKSQAIREHRKFAVEEGDHLTMLNVYEAFIKFNKSSHWCQQHFLNYKGLMRAVTVREQLKKLLSKFKVPKNSSEGDPDPILRCIVAGFFANAAKLHSTGVYRTVRDGHELHIHPTSVLYAEKPPNWVLFSEVVQTNKYYIRDVTAVESAWLLELAPHFYQHGTHLSHTSKRAKIDNL
;
A
#
# COMPACT_ATOMS: atom_id res chain seq x y z
N MET A 1 -5.38 6.27 -47.32
CA MET A 1 -4.18 5.45 -47.59
C MET A 1 -3.07 6.01 -46.73
N ALA A 2 -2.43 5.21 -45.88
CA ALA A 2 -1.44 5.69 -44.92
C ALA A 2 -0.01 5.54 -45.48
N ALA A 3 0.77 6.61 -45.46
CA ALA A 3 2.20 6.60 -45.73
C ALA A 3 2.98 6.34 -44.41
N PRO A 4 4.19 5.76 -44.45
CA PRO A 4 4.81 5.14 -43.28
C PRO A 4 5.59 6.10 -42.39
N VAL A 5 5.58 5.83 -41.08
CA VAL A 5 6.45 6.46 -40.09
C VAL A 5 7.90 6.04 -40.31
N ARG A 6 8.83 6.98 -40.40
CA ARG A 6 10.28 6.74 -40.45
C ARG A 6 10.94 7.19 -39.15
N PHE A 7 11.80 6.35 -38.55
CA PHE A 7 13.16 6.73 -38.14
C PHE A 7 13.99 5.51 -37.66
N TRP A 8 14.96 5.13 -38.51
CA TRP A 8 16.14 4.23 -38.35
C TRP A 8 16.69 3.95 -39.78
N LYS A 9 17.95 3.63 -40.06
CA LYS A 9 19.24 3.68 -39.31
C LYS A 9 20.40 3.44 -40.29
N PRO A 10 21.61 4.04 -40.16
CA PRO A 10 22.80 3.50 -40.83
C PRO A 10 23.42 2.36 -40.00
N GLY A 11 23.70 1.19 -40.61
CA GLY A 11 24.56 0.17 -39.97
C GLY A 11 24.39 -1.31 -40.34
N THR A 12 23.22 -1.76 -40.84
CA THR A 12 22.91 -3.19 -41.22
C THR A 12 23.11 -4.24 -40.10
N GLU A 13 22.74 -5.51 -40.19
CA GLU A 13 21.64 -6.20 -40.89
C GLU A 13 21.02 -7.21 -39.89
N GLY A 14 19.79 -7.70 -40.10
CA GLY A 14 19.07 -8.50 -39.09
C GLY A 14 18.48 -9.82 -39.63
N PRO A 15 18.40 -10.89 -38.82
CA PRO A 15 17.74 -12.13 -39.22
C PRO A 15 16.34 -12.31 -38.62
N GLY A 16 15.41 -12.75 -39.47
CA GLY A 16 14.45 -13.81 -39.15
C GLY A 16 13.38 -13.52 -38.09
N ALA A 17 12.21 -13.07 -38.57
CA ALA A 17 10.98 -13.40 -37.87
C ALA A 17 10.73 -14.92 -37.97
N ASN A 18 10.36 -15.54 -36.85
CA ASN A 18 9.45 -16.68 -36.88
C ASN A 18 8.44 -16.52 -35.75
N ILE A 19 7.19 -16.33 -36.15
CA ILE A 19 6.05 -16.20 -35.25
C ILE A 19 5.62 -17.61 -34.86
N ALA A 20 5.64 -17.89 -33.56
CA ALA A 20 4.89 -19.01 -32.99
C ALA A 20 3.90 -18.43 -31.97
N GLU A 21 2.62 -18.67 -32.21
CA GLU A 21 1.54 -18.25 -31.31
C GLU A 21 1.60 -19.09 -30.03
N GLU A 22 1.96 -18.50 -28.89
CA GLU A 22 1.64 -19.10 -27.59
C GLU A 22 0.46 -18.40 -26.94
N ARG A 23 -0.58 -19.21 -26.71
CA ARG A 23 -1.86 -18.80 -26.16
C ARG A 23 -1.70 -18.20 -24.76
N GLN A 24 -2.62 -17.29 -24.44
CA GLN A 24 -2.83 -16.79 -23.09
C GLN A 24 -3.03 -17.95 -22.11
N SER A 25 -2.01 -18.30 -21.33
CA SER A 25 -2.21 -18.95 -20.04
C SER A 25 -2.54 -17.87 -19.01
N ASN A 26 -3.84 -17.68 -18.78
CA ASN A 26 -4.30 -17.22 -17.47
C ASN A 26 -3.85 -18.28 -16.47
N SER A 27 -2.62 -18.11 -15.95
CA SER A 27 -2.14 -18.90 -14.82
C SER A 27 -3.00 -18.50 -13.62
N GLU A 28 -3.87 -19.43 -13.24
CA GLU A 28 -4.78 -19.29 -12.12
C GLU A 28 -4.00 -18.77 -10.90
N VAL A 29 -4.46 -17.65 -10.35
CA VAL A 29 -3.95 -17.18 -9.06
C VAL A 29 -4.56 -18.08 -7.99
N SER A 30 -3.99 -19.28 -7.85
CA SER A 30 -4.25 -20.15 -6.71
C SER A 30 -3.76 -19.42 -5.46
N SER A 31 -4.65 -18.65 -4.84
CA SER A 31 -4.36 -17.84 -3.68
C SER A 31 -4.30 -18.74 -2.46
N VAL A 32 -3.13 -19.38 -2.25
CA VAL A 32 -2.89 -20.34 -1.15
C VAL A 32 -2.99 -19.63 0.21
N ILE A 33 -4.21 -19.50 0.71
CA ILE A 33 -4.45 -19.29 2.14
C ILE A 33 -4.14 -20.62 2.81
N TYR A 34 -3.09 -20.63 3.64
CA TYR A 34 -2.68 -21.84 4.34
C TYR A 34 -3.81 -22.37 5.23
N ASN A 35 -4.16 -23.63 5.01
CA ASN A 35 -5.10 -24.36 5.85
C ASN A 35 -4.41 -25.63 6.39
N PRO A 36 -4.31 -25.83 7.72
CA PRO A 36 -3.72 -27.03 8.32
C PRO A 36 -4.58 -28.29 8.15
N HIS A 37 -5.79 -28.15 7.61
CA HIS A 37 -6.79 -29.20 7.50
C HIS A 37 -7.17 -29.53 6.05
N THR A 38 -6.32 -29.22 5.06
CA THR A 38 -6.58 -29.51 3.62
C THR A 38 -6.94 -30.97 3.31
N SER A 39 -6.53 -31.93 4.15
CA SER A 39 -6.90 -33.35 4.01
C SER A 39 -8.31 -33.69 4.49
N LEU A 40 -9.00 -32.77 5.17
CA LEU A 40 -10.41 -32.92 5.56
C LEU A 40 -11.30 -32.30 4.48
N SER A 41 -12.55 -32.76 4.38
CA SER A 41 -13.60 -32.05 3.64
C SER A 41 -13.72 -30.59 4.08
N ILE A 42 -14.01 -29.66 3.16
CA ILE A 42 -14.13 -28.21 3.42
C ILE A 42 -15.00 -27.91 4.65
N GLU A 43 -16.12 -28.61 4.84
CA GLU A 43 -16.99 -28.40 6.00
C GLU A 43 -16.27 -28.66 7.33
N HIS A 44 -15.64 -29.82 7.51
CA HIS A 44 -14.79 -30.13 8.67
C HIS A 44 -13.61 -29.16 8.84
N GLN A 45 -13.09 -28.55 7.77
CA GLN A 45 -12.09 -27.48 7.87
C GLN A 45 -12.69 -26.24 8.56
N ARG A 46 -13.87 -25.80 8.10
CA ARG A 46 -14.61 -24.64 8.65
C ARG A 46 -14.98 -24.86 10.11
N GLN A 47 -15.53 -26.04 10.44
CA GLN A 47 -15.92 -26.42 11.81
C GLN A 47 -14.77 -26.40 12.83
N LYS A 48 -13.52 -26.66 12.38
CA LYS A 48 -12.34 -26.63 13.26
C LYS A 48 -11.85 -25.22 13.61
N LEU A 49 -12.29 -24.16 12.92
CA LEU A 49 -11.85 -22.79 13.23
C LEU A 49 -12.47 -22.27 14.54
N PRO A 50 -11.73 -21.55 15.40
CA PRO A 50 -12.25 -21.04 16.69
C PRO A 50 -13.57 -20.27 16.58
N VAL A 51 -13.72 -19.42 15.55
CA VAL A 51 -14.94 -18.64 15.32
C VAL A 51 -16.21 -19.48 15.11
N PHE A 52 -16.08 -20.75 14.71
CA PHE A 52 -17.23 -21.64 14.50
C PHE A 52 -18.02 -21.89 15.79
N LYS A 53 -17.33 -22.03 16.94
CA LYS A 53 -17.98 -22.20 18.25
C LYS A 53 -18.92 -21.04 18.61
N LEU A 54 -18.66 -19.86 18.07
CA LEU A 54 -19.39 -18.62 18.37
C LEU A 54 -20.34 -18.20 17.24
N ARG A 55 -20.56 -19.04 16.21
CA ARG A 55 -21.43 -18.75 15.05
C ARG A 55 -22.80 -18.18 15.46
N ASN A 56 -23.50 -18.87 16.36
CA ASN A 56 -24.84 -18.46 16.79
C ASN A 56 -24.80 -17.18 17.64
N HIS A 57 -23.77 -16.98 18.46
CA HIS A 57 -23.60 -15.74 19.23
C HIS A 57 -23.30 -14.54 18.31
N ILE A 58 -22.50 -14.72 17.26
CA ILE A 58 -22.22 -13.68 16.27
C ILE A 58 -23.51 -13.27 15.55
N LEU A 59 -24.32 -14.24 15.11
CA LEU A 59 -25.59 -13.96 14.45
C LEU A 59 -26.57 -13.21 15.37
N TYR A 60 -26.76 -13.70 16.61
CA TYR A 60 -27.56 -13.03 17.63
C TYR A 60 -27.11 -11.59 17.89
N LEU A 61 -25.80 -11.35 18.03
CA LEU A 61 -25.28 -10.00 18.26
C LEU A 61 -25.48 -9.07 17.05
N VAL A 62 -25.30 -9.56 15.82
CA VAL A 62 -25.51 -8.75 14.60
C VAL A 62 -26.99 -8.45 14.37
N GLU A 63 -27.91 -9.33 14.80
CA GLU A 63 -29.34 -9.08 14.73
C GLU A 63 -29.77 -7.99 15.73
N ASN A 64 -29.34 -8.09 16.99
CA ASN A 64 -29.76 -7.20 18.08
C ASN A 64 -29.00 -5.87 18.18
N TYR A 65 -27.72 -5.83 17.80
CA TYR A 65 -26.89 -4.62 17.90
C TYR A 65 -26.56 -4.05 16.52
N GLN A 66 -26.61 -2.72 16.37
CA GLN A 66 -26.29 -2.07 15.09
C GLN A 66 -24.80 -2.21 14.74
N THR A 67 -23.93 -2.27 15.76
CA THR A 67 -22.50 -2.52 15.62
C THR A 67 -22.03 -3.66 16.53
N VAL A 68 -21.16 -4.55 16.02
CA VAL A 68 -20.50 -5.60 16.82
C VAL A 68 -18.99 -5.51 16.62
N VAL A 69 -18.24 -5.29 17.70
CA VAL A 69 -16.77 -5.32 17.69
C VAL A 69 -16.32 -6.74 18.00
N ILE A 70 -15.65 -7.40 17.05
CA ILE A 70 -15.19 -8.78 17.19
C ILE A 70 -13.67 -8.80 17.34
N ILE A 71 -13.20 -9.11 18.55
CA ILE A 71 -11.78 -9.31 18.86
C ILE A 71 -11.42 -10.75 18.56
N GLY A 72 -10.32 -10.99 17.87
CA GLY A 72 -9.73 -12.32 17.76
C GLY A 72 -8.44 -12.31 16.94
N GLU A 73 -7.53 -13.22 17.25
CA GLU A 73 -6.23 -13.33 16.58
C GLU A 73 -6.36 -13.58 15.06
N THR A 74 -5.32 -13.26 14.27
CA THR A 74 -5.29 -13.70 12.86
C THR A 74 -5.33 -15.22 12.79
N GLY A 75 -6.17 -15.78 11.92
CA GLY A 75 -6.30 -17.22 11.72
C GLY A 75 -7.45 -17.87 12.50
N CYS A 76 -8.12 -17.15 13.41
CA CYS A 76 -9.29 -17.69 14.11
C CYS A 76 -10.55 -17.83 13.22
N GLY A 77 -10.54 -17.26 12.00
CA GLY A 77 -11.55 -17.44 10.96
C GLY A 77 -12.45 -16.22 10.68
N LYS A 78 -12.23 -15.05 11.29
CA LYS A 78 -13.09 -13.84 11.16
C LYS A 78 -13.41 -13.51 9.69
N SER A 79 -12.37 -13.26 8.91
CA SER A 79 -12.42 -12.77 7.52
C SER A 79 -13.06 -13.77 6.55
N THR A 80 -12.92 -15.07 6.81
CA THR A 80 -13.40 -16.13 5.92
C THR A 80 -14.79 -16.62 6.29
N GLN A 81 -15.10 -16.79 7.57
CA GLN A 81 -16.33 -17.47 8.01
C GLN A 81 -17.49 -16.53 8.33
N ILE A 82 -17.24 -15.37 8.93
CA ILE A 82 -18.32 -14.44 9.32
C ILE A 82 -19.16 -13.98 8.11
N PRO A 83 -18.58 -13.63 6.94
CA PRO A 83 -19.37 -13.27 5.76
C PRO A 83 -20.26 -14.43 5.27
N GLN A 84 -19.75 -15.67 5.38
CA GLN A 84 -20.51 -16.87 5.01
C GLN A 84 -21.68 -17.10 5.98
N TYR A 85 -21.46 -16.98 7.30
CA TYR A 85 -22.52 -17.13 8.30
C TYR A 85 -23.65 -16.12 8.10
N LEU A 86 -23.33 -14.85 7.80
CA LEU A 86 -24.32 -13.81 7.52
C LEU A 86 -25.12 -14.11 6.25
N THR A 87 -24.44 -14.58 5.20
CA THR A 87 -25.06 -15.02 3.93
C THR A 87 -26.00 -16.20 4.16
N GLU A 88 -25.57 -17.21 4.92
CA GLU A 88 -26.36 -18.39 5.31
C GLU A 88 -27.57 -18.03 6.19
N ALA A 89 -27.45 -16.99 7.02
CA ALA A 89 -28.52 -16.47 7.86
C ALA A 89 -29.47 -15.49 7.14
N GLY A 90 -29.36 -15.35 5.81
CA GLY A 90 -30.30 -14.57 5.00
C GLY A 90 -30.01 -13.07 4.89
N TRP A 91 -28.89 -12.55 5.43
CA TRP A 91 -28.54 -11.13 5.31
C TRP A 91 -28.28 -10.68 3.86
N THR A 92 -28.14 -11.60 2.92
CA THR A 92 -27.97 -11.36 1.48
C THR A 92 -29.25 -11.60 0.66
N ALA A 93 -30.39 -11.78 1.33
CA ALA A 93 -31.71 -11.86 0.70
C ALA A 93 -32.01 -10.59 -0.15
N GLU A 94 -32.95 -10.72 -1.08
CA GLU A 94 -33.40 -9.62 -1.97
C GLU A 94 -32.27 -9.00 -2.82
N GLY A 95 -31.13 -9.69 -2.97
CA GLY A 95 -29.96 -9.20 -3.71
C GLY A 95 -29.02 -8.30 -2.90
N ARG A 96 -29.24 -8.16 -1.58
CA ARG A 96 -28.35 -7.39 -0.70
C ARG A 96 -26.98 -8.05 -0.54
N VAL A 97 -25.97 -7.24 -0.24
CA VAL A 97 -24.56 -7.65 -0.20
C VAL A 97 -23.98 -7.53 1.21
N VAL A 98 -23.19 -8.53 1.60
CA VAL A 98 -22.26 -8.44 2.73
C VAL A 98 -20.91 -7.96 2.20
N GLY A 99 -20.51 -6.76 2.61
CA GLY A 99 -19.23 -6.16 2.23
C GLY A 99 -18.16 -6.41 3.29
N VAL A 100 -16.94 -6.77 2.88
CA VAL A 100 -15.82 -7.03 3.79
C VAL A 100 -14.63 -6.18 3.38
N THR A 101 -14.32 -5.13 4.14
CA THR A 101 -13.17 -4.30 3.84
C THR A 101 -11.87 -4.95 4.32
N GLN A 102 -10.80 -4.70 3.59
CA GLN A 102 -9.44 -5.15 3.90
C GLN A 102 -8.47 -3.99 3.67
N PRO A 103 -7.56 -3.68 4.60
CA PRO A 103 -6.58 -2.61 4.38
C PRO A 103 -5.60 -2.94 3.24
N ARG A 104 -5.39 -4.23 2.96
CA ARG A 104 -4.41 -4.73 1.98
C ARG A 104 -5.07 -5.38 0.77
N ARG A 105 -4.69 -4.93 -0.44
CA ARG A 105 -5.14 -5.50 -1.72
C ARG A 105 -4.94 -7.01 -1.83
N VAL A 106 -3.78 -7.52 -1.41
CA VAL A 106 -3.46 -8.95 -1.49
C VAL A 106 -4.41 -9.77 -0.61
N ALA A 107 -4.77 -9.27 0.57
CA ALA A 107 -5.74 -9.91 1.46
C ALA A 107 -7.16 -9.90 0.87
N ALA A 108 -7.60 -8.77 0.29
CA ALA A 108 -8.90 -8.70 -0.38
C ALA A 108 -9.06 -9.76 -1.49
N VAL A 109 -8.04 -9.91 -2.35
CA VAL A 109 -8.05 -10.89 -3.45
C VAL A 109 -7.95 -12.33 -2.93
N SER A 110 -7.01 -12.61 -2.00
CA SER A 110 -6.78 -13.98 -1.55
C SER A 110 -7.90 -14.52 -0.68
N VAL A 111 -8.51 -13.69 0.17
CA VAL A 111 -9.64 -14.09 1.01
C VAL A 111 -10.89 -14.27 0.14
N ALA A 112 -11.11 -13.43 -0.87
CA ALA A 112 -12.20 -13.64 -1.84
C ALA A 112 -12.04 -14.96 -2.61
N GLY A 113 -10.85 -15.25 -3.15
CA GLY A 113 -10.56 -16.52 -3.82
C GLY A 113 -10.81 -17.71 -2.91
N ARG A 114 -10.31 -17.66 -1.67
CA ARG A 114 -10.52 -18.73 -0.68
C ARG A 114 -11.98 -18.91 -0.28
N VAL A 115 -12.76 -17.85 -0.13
CA VAL A 115 -14.19 -17.96 0.21
C VAL A 115 -15.02 -18.43 -0.99
N ALA A 116 -14.59 -18.14 -2.21
CA ALA A 116 -15.16 -18.73 -3.42
C ALA A 116 -14.92 -20.26 -3.46
N GLU A 117 -13.67 -20.71 -3.23
CA GLU A 117 -13.32 -22.13 -3.08
C GLU A 117 -14.18 -22.83 -2.00
N GLU A 118 -14.30 -22.22 -0.80
CA GLU A 118 -15.04 -22.82 0.32
C GLU A 118 -16.55 -22.94 0.07
N ARG A 119 -17.12 -22.14 -0.83
CA ARG A 119 -18.53 -22.21 -1.26
C ARG A 119 -18.74 -23.02 -2.53
N GLY A 120 -17.66 -23.47 -3.20
CA GLY A 120 -17.75 -24.08 -4.53
C GLY A 120 -18.20 -23.11 -5.63
N ALA A 121 -18.00 -21.80 -5.40
CA ALA A 121 -18.42 -20.74 -6.30
C ALA A 121 -17.27 -20.27 -7.20
N VAL A 122 -17.60 -19.80 -8.41
CA VAL A 122 -16.63 -19.13 -9.29
C VAL A 122 -16.35 -17.72 -8.75
N LEU A 123 -15.06 -17.39 -8.57
CA LEU A 123 -14.63 -16.06 -8.15
C LEU A 123 -15.07 -15.01 -9.17
N GLY A 124 -15.71 -13.95 -8.69
CA GLY A 124 -16.35 -12.91 -9.49
C GLY A 124 -17.86 -13.08 -9.62
N HIS A 125 -18.41 -14.28 -9.37
CA HIS A 125 -19.86 -14.53 -9.40
C HIS A 125 -20.49 -14.28 -8.02
N GLU A 126 -20.77 -15.31 -7.21
CA GLU A 126 -21.40 -15.16 -5.88
C GLU A 126 -20.47 -14.46 -4.87
N VAL A 127 -19.17 -14.78 -4.94
CA VAL A 127 -18.09 -14.19 -4.14
C VAL A 127 -17.18 -13.42 -5.09
N GLY A 128 -16.90 -12.15 -4.79
CA GLY A 128 -16.07 -11.30 -5.64
C GLY A 128 -15.22 -10.32 -4.85
N TYR A 129 -14.34 -9.59 -5.56
CA TYR A 129 -13.53 -8.53 -4.95
C TYR A 129 -13.49 -7.24 -5.78
N CYS A 130 -13.36 -6.09 -5.11
CA CYS A 130 -13.16 -4.79 -5.74
C CYS A 130 -12.01 -4.03 -5.08
N ILE A 131 -10.93 -3.81 -5.82
CA ILE A 131 -9.73 -3.10 -5.36
C ILE A 131 -9.36 -1.99 -6.34
N ARG A 132 -8.45 -1.09 -5.95
CA ARG A 132 -8.08 0.02 -6.84
C ARG A 132 -7.50 -0.49 -8.17
N PHE A 133 -8.18 -0.10 -9.25
CA PHE A 133 -7.94 -0.45 -10.64
C PHE A 133 -8.27 -1.89 -11.06
N ASP A 134 -9.03 -2.65 -10.27
CA ASP A 134 -9.30 -4.07 -10.53
C ASP A 134 -10.59 -4.51 -9.81
N ASP A 135 -11.63 -4.84 -10.57
CA ASP A 135 -12.96 -5.18 -10.06
C ASP A 135 -13.41 -6.51 -10.68
N CYS A 136 -13.53 -7.51 -9.81
CA CYS A 136 -13.96 -8.87 -10.11
C CYS A 136 -15.24 -9.14 -9.31
N THR A 137 -16.33 -8.48 -9.71
CA THR A 137 -17.67 -8.65 -9.14
C THR A 137 -18.74 -8.65 -10.22
N ASP A 138 -19.83 -9.35 -9.94
CA ASP A 138 -21.06 -9.37 -10.73
C ASP A 138 -22.12 -8.49 -10.01
N PRO A 139 -22.65 -7.44 -10.66
CA PRO A 139 -23.70 -6.59 -10.08
C PRO A 139 -24.98 -7.33 -9.68
N GLN A 140 -25.32 -8.44 -10.35
CA GLN A 140 -26.53 -9.23 -10.12
C GLN A 140 -26.26 -10.47 -9.27
N ALA A 141 -25.11 -11.14 -9.42
CA ALA A 141 -24.81 -12.40 -8.72
C ALA A 141 -24.01 -12.24 -7.42
N THR A 142 -23.14 -11.22 -7.26
CA THR A 142 -22.29 -11.12 -6.06
C THR A 142 -23.12 -10.82 -4.80
N ARG A 143 -22.89 -11.61 -3.75
CA ARG A 143 -23.51 -11.50 -2.42
C ARG A 143 -22.47 -11.30 -1.31
N ILE A 144 -21.25 -11.84 -1.47
CA ILE A 144 -20.10 -11.56 -0.60
C ILE A 144 -19.07 -10.77 -1.42
N LYS A 145 -18.81 -9.53 -1.03
CA LYS A 145 -17.88 -8.63 -1.73
C LYS A 145 -16.73 -8.21 -0.83
N PHE A 146 -15.53 -8.68 -1.12
CA PHE A 146 -14.31 -8.18 -0.48
C PHE A 146 -13.85 -6.89 -1.17
N LEU A 147 -13.45 -5.86 -0.44
CA LEU A 147 -12.97 -4.64 -1.06
C LEU A 147 -11.88 -3.96 -0.23
N THR A 148 -11.05 -3.14 -0.84
CA THR A 148 -10.17 -2.27 -0.04
C THR A 148 -10.95 -1.11 0.58
N ASP A 149 -10.57 -0.66 1.77
CA ASP A 149 -11.22 0.46 2.49
C ASP A 149 -11.46 1.69 1.59
N GLY A 150 -10.47 2.06 0.78
CA GLY A 150 -10.58 3.19 -0.16
C GLY A 150 -11.51 2.96 -1.36
N MET A 151 -11.90 1.72 -1.66
CA MET A 151 -12.98 1.43 -2.62
C MET A 151 -14.34 1.55 -1.96
N LEU A 152 -14.50 1.21 -0.68
CA LEU A 152 -15.75 1.49 0.06
C LEU A 152 -16.02 2.99 0.13
N VAL A 153 -15.01 3.80 0.49
CA VAL A 153 -15.13 5.27 0.49
C VAL A 153 -15.41 5.84 -0.90
N ARG A 154 -14.89 5.21 -1.97
CA ARG A 154 -15.21 5.57 -3.36
C ARG A 154 -16.67 5.23 -3.72
N GLU A 155 -17.19 4.08 -3.28
CA GLU A 155 -18.58 3.70 -3.49
C GLU A 155 -19.54 4.66 -2.78
N MET A 156 -19.19 5.14 -1.58
CA MET A 156 -19.93 6.21 -0.89
C MET A 156 -20.06 7.51 -1.72
N MET A 157 -19.20 7.77 -2.71
CA MET A 157 -19.35 8.95 -3.59
C MET A 157 -20.48 8.79 -4.61
N SER A 158 -20.83 7.56 -4.97
CA SER A 158 -21.90 7.25 -5.92
C SER A 158 -23.18 6.83 -5.20
N ASP A 159 -23.05 6.18 -4.04
CA ASP A 159 -24.14 5.76 -3.15
C ASP A 159 -23.79 6.13 -1.70
N PRO A 160 -24.06 7.37 -1.26
CA PRO A 160 -23.70 7.85 0.08
C PRO A 160 -24.37 7.12 1.25
N LEU A 161 -25.42 6.33 0.99
CA LEU A 161 -26.10 5.52 2.00
C LEU A 161 -25.75 4.03 1.90
N LEU A 162 -24.86 3.66 0.96
CA LEU A 162 -24.41 2.29 0.71
C LEU A 162 -25.57 1.31 0.58
N THR A 163 -26.58 1.71 -0.19
CA THR A 163 -27.91 1.09 -0.20
C THR A 163 -27.94 -0.39 -0.51
N ARG A 164 -27.01 -0.86 -1.35
CA ARG A 164 -26.83 -2.27 -1.73
C ARG A 164 -26.36 -3.18 -0.58
N TYR A 165 -25.77 -2.61 0.48
CA TYR A 165 -25.22 -3.37 1.60
C TYR A 165 -26.23 -3.55 2.73
N SER A 166 -26.26 -4.74 3.31
CA SER A 166 -27.02 -5.08 4.54
C SER A 166 -26.10 -5.13 5.77
N VAL A 167 -24.90 -5.69 5.59
CA VAL A 167 -23.86 -5.76 6.59
C VAL A 167 -22.53 -5.34 5.98
N LEU A 168 -21.78 -4.51 6.71
CA LEU A 168 -20.40 -4.17 6.40
C LEU A 168 -19.49 -4.70 7.49
N ILE A 169 -18.38 -5.30 7.10
CA ILE A 169 -17.34 -5.80 8.01
C ILE A 169 -16.07 -4.99 7.75
N LEU A 170 -15.64 -4.20 8.72
CA LEU A 170 -14.34 -3.54 8.72
C LEU A 170 -13.33 -4.50 9.37
N ASP A 171 -12.58 -5.24 8.55
CA ASP A 171 -11.62 -6.23 9.04
C ASP A 171 -10.21 -5.66 9.18
N GLU A 172 -9.40 -6.29 10.03
CA GLU A 172 -8.06 -5.85 10.41
C GLU A 172 -8.03 -4.37 10.87
N ALA A 173 -9.10 -3.89 11.51
CA ALA A 173 -9.29 -2.47 11.88
C ALA A 173 -8.21 -1.89 12.83
N HIS A 174 -7.38 -2.76 13.40
CA HIS A 174 -6.20 -2.41 14.19
C HIS A 174 -5.00 -1.91 13.37
N GLU A 175 -4.98 -2.09 12.04
CA GLU A 175 -3.97 -1.44 11.18
C GLU A 175 -4.15 0.08 11.13
N ARG A 176 -5.34 0.60 11.49
CA ARG A 176 -5.64 2.03 11.64
C ARG A 176 -5.17 2.87 10.44
N THR A 177 -5.46 2.37 9.24
CA THR A 177 -5.10 3.06 7.99
C THR A 177 -5.94 4.31 7.82
N LEU A 178 -5.45 5.23 6.99
CA LEU A 178 -6.08 6.51 6.70
C LEU A 178 -7.51 6.32 6.16
N TYR A 179 -7.74 5.29 5.34
CA TYR A 179 -9.07 4.99 4.77
C TYR A 179 -9.96 4.22 5.74
N THR A 180 -9.41 3.35 6.60
CA THR A 180 -10.20 2.65 7.64
C THR A 180 -10.83 3.66 8.61
N ASP A 181 -10.04 4.62 9.10
CA ASP A 181 -10.50 5.66 10.04
C ASP A 181 -11.58 6.58 9.42
N ILE A 182 -11.50 6.84 8.12
CA ILE A 182 -12.50 7.61 7.37
C ILE A 182 -13.78 6.81 7.16
N ALA A 183 -13.67 5.54 6.75
CA ALA A 183 -14.81 4.65 6.65
C ALA A 183 -15.55 4.53 7.99
N ILE A 184 -14.83 4.41 9.12
CA ILE A 184 -15.38 4.40 10.48
C ILE A 184 -16.23 5.65 10.76
N GLY A 185 -15.69 6.85 10.53
CA GLY A 185 -16.40 8.11 10.78
C GLY A 185 -17.58 8.35 9.83
N LEU A 186 -17.47 7.89 8.58
CA LEU A 186 -18.55 7.95 7.59
C LEU A 186 -19.67 6.96 7.94
N LEU A 187 -19.34 5.72 8.29
CA LEU A 187 -20.32 4.70 8.68
C LEU A 187 -21.10 5.08 9.94
N LYS A 188 -20.46 5.72 10.93
CA LYS A 188 -21.17 6.31 12.09
C LYS A 188 -22.21 7.37 11.67
N LYS A 189 -22.00 8.11 10.56
CA LYS A 189 -23.03 9.00 9.99
C LYS A 189 -24.10 8.23 9.22
N VAL A 190 -23.72 7.23 8.41
CA VAL A 190 -24.67 6.41 7.63
C VAL A 190 -25.61 5.64 8.54
N GLN A 191 -25.11 5.03 9.63
CA GLN A 191 -25.90 4.31 10.63
C GLN A 191 -26.99 5.17 11.31
N LYS A 192 -26.80 6.50 11.41
CA LYS A 192 -27.85 7.44 11.89
C LYS A 192 -29.00 7.65 10.89
N LYS A 193 -28.85 7.21 9.64
CA LYS A 193 -29.87 7.25 8.58
C LYS A 193 -30.36 5.85 8.18
N ARG A 194 -29.50 4.84 8.27
CA ARG A 194 -29.76 3.43 7.99
C ARG A 194 -29.73 2.61 9.29
N GLY A 195 -30.86 2.60 10.00
CA GLY A 195 -31.04 1.78 11.22
C GLY A 195 -31.03 0.28 10.97
N ASP A 196 -31.22 -0.14 9.72
CA ASP A 196 -31.13 -1.50 9.23
C ASP A 196 -29.67 -1.94 8.97
N LEU A 197 -28.79 -1.05 8.53
CA LEU A 197 -27.40 -1.35 8.20
C LEU A 197 -26.63 -1.82 9.45
N ARG A 198 -26.12 -3.05 9.40
CA ARG A 198 -25.27 -3.62 10.44
C ARG A 198 -23.79 -3.42 10.15
N LEU A 199 -23.02 -3.23 11.20
CA LEU A 199 -21.58 -3.06 11.14
C LEU A 199 -20.87 -4.09 12.02
N VAL A 200 -19.86 -4.77 11.48
CA VAL A 200 -18.93 -5.60 12.25
C VAL A 200 -17.55 -4.95 12.18
N VAL A 201 -16.93 -4.70 13.33
CA VAL A 201 -15.54 -4.19 13.39
C VAL A 201 -14.65 -5.31 13.90
N ALA A 202 -13.92 -5.95 12.99
CA ALA A 202 -13.05 -7.08 13.33
C ALA A 202 -11.62 -6.60 13.59
N SER A 203 -11.08 -6.98 14.75
CA SER A 203 -9.77 -6.54 15.25
C SER A 203 -8.99 -7.71 15.85
N ALA A 204 -7.66 -7.58 15.90
CA ALA A 204 -6.76 -8.50 16.59
C ALA A 204 -6.15 -7.90 17.87
N THR A 205 -6.55 -6.68 18.26
CA THR A 205 -6.01 -5.96 19.43
C THR A 205 -7.11 -5.58 20.42
N LEU A 206 -6.70 -5.35 21.68
CA LEU A 206 -7.58 -5.05 22.83
C LEU A 206 -8.22 -3.64 22.80
N ASP A 207 -8.00 -2.85 21.75
CA ASP A 207 -8.53 -1.47 21.62
C ASP A 207 -10.06 -1.40 21.34
N ALA A 208 -10.76 -2.52 21.58
CA ALA A 208 -12.19 -2.69 21.32
C ALA A 208 -13.09 -1.70 22.07
N GLU A 209 -12.71 -1.30 23.29
CA GLU A 209 -13.46 -0.32 24.07
C GLU A 209 -13.51 1.05 23.37
N LYS A 210 -12.45 1.45 22.66
CA LYS A 210 -12.45 2.69 21.86
C LYS A 210 -13.45 2.59 20.70
N PHE A 211 -13.54 1.42 20.06
CA PHE A 211 -14.53 1.18 19.01
C PHE A 211 -15.96 1.11 19.56
N LYS A 212 -16.17 0.47 20.73
CA LYS A 212 -17.47 0.45 21.42
C LYS A 212 -17.90 1.87 21.78
N ALA A 213 -17.07 2.62 22.50
CA ALA A 213 -17.36 4.01 22.87
C ALA A 213 -17.56 4.92 21.64
N PHE A 214 -16.89 4.65 20.51
CA PHE A 214 -17.11 5.40 19.28
C PHE A 214 -18.44 5.08 18.60
N PHE A 215 -18.87 3.81 18.54
CA PHE A 215 -20.09 3.42 17.82
C PHE A 215 -21.36 3.33 18.67
N ASN A 216 -21.25 3.25 20.00
CA ASN A 216 -22.40 3.26 20.87
C ASN A 216 -23.13 4.62 20.76
N GLN A 217 -24.43 4.57 20.52
CA GLN A 217 -25.32 5.74 20.43
C GLN A 217 -26.20 5.87 21.68
N ASN A 218 -25.91 5.09 22.72
CA ASN A 218 -26.58 5.15 24.01
C ASN A 218 -26.11 6.37 24.81
N ASP A 219 -26.91 7.44 24.79
CA ASP A 219 -26.70 8.64 25.61
C ASP A 219 -27.25 8.46 27.06
N THR A 220 -27.62 7.24 27.46
CA THR A 220 -28.17 6.92 28.79
C THR A 220 -27.29 5.95 29.57
N SER A 221 -27.48 5.86 30.89
CA SER A 221 -26.75 4.93 31.76
C SER A 221 -27.31 3.49 31.76
N ASP A 222 -28.32 3.20 30.93
CA ASP A 222 -29.00 1.89 30.85
C ASP A 222 -28.31 1.00 29.80
N PRO A 223 -27.58 -0.08 30.18
CA PRO A 223 -26.86 -0.92 29.23
C PRO A 223 -27.77 -1.70 28.27
N SER A 224 -29.08 -1.84 28.56
CA SER A 224 -30.02 -2.50 27.65
C SER A 224 -30.26 -1.71 26.35
N ARG A 225 -29.87 -0.43 26.34
CA ARG A 225 -29.95 0.48 25.19
C ARG A 225 -28.64 0.61 24.41
N ASP A 226 -27.60 -0.15 24.76
CA ASP A 226 -26.34 -0.15 24.01
C ASP A 226 -26.59 -0.57 22.56
N THR A 227 -26.14 0.25 21.61
CA THR A 227 -26.23 -0.07 20.17
C THR A 227 -25.00 -0.80 19.65
N CYS A 228 -24.01 -1.04 20.52
CA CYS A 228 -22.72 -1.64 20.20
C CYS A 228 -22.30 -2.70 21.23
N ALA A 229 -22.00 -3.91 20.78
CA ALA A 229 -21.51 -5.01 21.62
C ALA A 229 -20.05 -5.37 21.29
N ILE A 230 -19.33 -5.96 22.26
CA ILE A 230 -18.00 -6.55 22.05
C ILE A 230 -18.12 -8.07 22.19
N LEU A 231 -17.49 -8.82 21.27
CA LEU A 231 -17.33 -10.27 21.34
C LEU A 231 -15.85 -10.63 21.22
N THR A 232 -15.33 -11.41 22.16
CA THR A 232 -13.97 -11.95 22.10
C THR A 232 -14.00 -13.40 21.62
N VAL A 233 -13.28 -13.68 20.53
CA VAL A 233 -13.01 -15.03 20.02
C VAL A 233 -11.66 -15.48 20.58
N GLU A 234 -11.70 -16.39 21.55
CA GLU A 234 -10.49 -16.99 22.11
C GLU A 234 -9.65 -17.68 21.02
N GLY A 235 -8.35 -17.45 21.09
CA GLY A 235 -7.37 -18.00 20.16
C GLY A 235 -7.13 -19.50 20.36
N ARG A 236 -6.31 -20.06 19.48
CA ARG A 236 -5.60 -21.34 19.70
C ARG A 236 -4.10 -21.11 19.66
N THR A 237 -3.65 -20.03 20.29
CA THR A 237 -2.23 -19.77 20.48
C THR A 237 -1.67 -20.72 21.53
N PHE A 238 -0.68 -21.50 21.10
CA PHE A 238 0.22 -22.21 22.00
C PHE A 238 1.16 -21.20 22.67
N PRO A 239 1.70 -21.51 23.87
CA PRO A 239 2.62 -20.61 24.56
C PRO A 239 3.85 -20.30 23.71
N VAL A 240 4.33 -19.05 23.82
CA VAL A 240 5.53 -18.57 23.14
C VAL A 240 6.52 -18.07 24.19
N ASP A 241 7.68 -18.71 24.27
CA ASP A 241 8.78 -18.24 25.13
C ASP A 241 9.41 -16.99 24.51
N ILE A 242 9.55 -15.92 25.30
CA ILE A 242 10.13 -14.65 24.85
C ILE A 242 11.53 -14.51 25.43
N PHE A 243 12.52 -14.32 24.55
CA PHE A 243 13.91 -14.09 24.90
C PHE A 243 14.32 -12.67 24.47
N TYR A 244 14.98 -11.95 25.37
CA TYR A 244 15.55 -10.62 25.12
C TYR A 244 17.08 -10.68 25.08
N THR A 245 17.72 -9.68 24.48
CA THR A 245 19.18 -9.54 24.61
C THR A 245 19.53 -8.90 25.96
N GLN A 246 20.65 -9.30 26.56
CA GLN A 246 21.13 -8.72 27.83
C GLN A 246 21.67 -7.29 27.66
N SER A 247 22.04 -6.92 26.43
CA SER A 247 22.53 -5.58 26.08
C SER A 247 21.97 -5.13 24.73
N PRO A 248 21.95 -3.81 24.43
CA PRO A 248 21.51 -3.28 23.14
C PRO A 248 22.36 -3.79 21.97
N VAL A 249 21.71 -4.12 20.86
CA VAL A 249 22.36 -4.66 19.65
C VAL A 249 22.69 -3.53 18.67
N PRO A 250 23.97 -3.28 18.34
CA PRO A 250 24.35 -2.20 17.41
C PRO A 250 24.09 -2.54 15.93
N ASP A 251 24.10 -3.83 15.57
CA ASP A 251 23.87 -4.31 14.20
C ASP A 251 22.88 -5.48 14.23
N TYR A 252 21.59 -5.15 14.16
CA TYR A 252 20.52 -6.15 14.19
C TYR A 252 20.49 -7.02 12.93
N LEU A 253 21.11 -6.62 11.81
CA LEU A 253 21.21 -7.45 10.60
C LEU A 253 22.16 -8.62 10.85
N LYS A 254 23.37 -8.33 11.35
CA LYS A 254 24.35 -9.37 11.74
C LYS A 254 23.82 -10.23 12.88
N SER A 255 23.19 -9.65 13.90
CA SER A 255 22.59 -10.44 14.98
C SER A 255 21.41 -11.29 14.52
N THR A 256 20.60 -10.84 13.54
CA THR A 256 19.58 -11.69 12.90
C THR A 256 20.24 -12.91 12.26
N VAL A 257 21.28 -12.71 11.43
CA VAL A 257 22.03 -13.82 10.80
C VAL A 257 22.57 -14.78 11.86
N GLN A 258 23.29 -14.29 12.87
CA GLN A 258 23.86 -15.10 13.94
C GLN A 258 22.79 -15.90 14.71
N THR A 259 21.64 -15.29 15.00
CA THR A 259 20.53 -15.95 15.71
C THR A 259 19.88 -17.03 14.85
N VAL A 260 19.63 -16.78 13.56
CA VAL A 260 19.18 -17.82 12.61
C VAL A 260 20.15 -19.01 12.59
N MET A 261 21.46 -18.74 12.52
CA MET A 261 22.48 -19.80 12.45
C MET A 261 22.55 -20.62 13.75
N LYS A 262 22.49 -19.97 14.93
CA LYS A 262 22.41 -20.64 16.23
C LYS A 262 21.16 -21.53 16.36
N ILE A 263 20.00 -21.01 15.95
CA ILE A 263 18.75 -21.78 15.94
C ILE A 263 18.86 -22.96 14.97
N HIS A 264 19.42 -22.76 13.77
CA HIS A 264 19.60 -23.83 12.78
C HIS A 264 20.52 -24.95 13.27
N GLN A 265 21.59 -24.59 13.99
CA GLN A 265 22.55 -25.51 14.62
C GLN A 265 21.97 -26.29 15.81
N SER A 266 20.86 -25.85 16.40
CA SER A 266 20.17 -26.62 17.44
C SER A 266 19.28 -27.72 16.84
N ASP A 267 19.16 -28.82 17.59
CA ASP A 267 18.37 -29.99 17.20
C ASP A 267 16.86 -29.73 17.12
N LEU A 268 16.39 -28.59 17.64
CA LEU A 268 14.97 -28.21 17.69
C LEU A 268 14.37 -28.09 16.27
N ASP A 269 13.15 -28.59 16.09
CA ASP A 269 12.44 -28.53 14.81
C ASP A 269 11.49 -27.32 14.69
N GLY A 270 11.55 -26.66 13.55
CA GLY A 270 10.69 -25.52 13.24
C GLY A 270 11.32 -24.57 12.24
N ASP A 271 10.48 -23.94 11.44
CA ASP A 271 10.89 -22.87 10.53
C ASP A 271 11.05 -21.55 11.29
N ILE A 272 11.81 -20.63 10.69
CA ILE A 272 12.19 -19.35 11.28
C ILE A 272 11.55 -18.21 10.49
N LEU A 273 10.97 -17.23 11.19
CA LEU A 273 10.50 -15.96 10.65
C LEU A 273 11.30 -14.80 11.26
N ALA A 274 12.09 -14.11 10.45
CA ALA A 274 12.85 -12.93 10.88
C ALA A 274 12.18 -11.65 10.35
N PHE A 275 11.92 -10.68 11.23
CA PHE A 275 11.38 -9.37 10.87
C PHE A 275 12.49 -8.33 10.68
N LEU A 276 12.45 -7.62 9.55
CA LEU A 276 13.34 -6.51 9.17
C LEU A 276 12.51 -5.35 8.56
N THR A 277 13.13 -4.19 8.29
CA THR A 277 12.36 -2.97 7.98
C THR A 277 12.07 -2.74 6.49
N GLY A 278 12.90 -3.27 5.58
CA GLY A 278 12.73 -3.03 4.14
C GLY A 278 13.51 -3.97 3.21
N GLN A 279 13.30 -3.79 1.89
CA GLN A 279 13.86 -4.66 0.85
C GLN A 279 15.38 -4.84 0.93
N GLU A 280 16.14 -3.75 1.06
CA GLU A 280 17.61 -3.77 1.08
C GLU A 280 18.16 -4.59 2.26
N GLU A 281 17.58 -4.44 3.44
CA GLU A 281 17.92 -5.21 4.65
C GLU A 281 17.57 -6.69 4.49
N VAL A 282 16.38 -6.98 3.96
CA VAL A 282 15.91 -8.35 3.69
C VAL A 282 16.85 -9.04 2.70
N GLU A 283 17.18 -8.41 1.57
CA GLU A 283 18.08 -8.98 0.56
C GLU A 283 19.50 -9.14 1.08
N SER A 284 20.00 -8.19 1.89
CA SER A 284 21.30 -8.30 2.56
C SER A 284 21.36 -9.51 3.49
N VAL A 285 20.38 -9.67 4.39
CA VAL A 285 20.32 -10.81 5.33
C VAL A 285 20.09 -12.13 4.61
N VAL A 286 19.26 -12.17 3.55
CA VAL A 286 19.09 -13.36 2.71
C VAL A 286 20.40 -13.76 2.04
N SER A 287 21.15 -12.81 1.47
CA SER A 287 22.45 -13.06 0.86
C SER A 287 23.47 -13.62 1.86
N MET A 288 23.56 -13.01 3.05
CA MET A 288 24.43 -13.50 4.13
C MET A 288 24.06 -14.92 4.58
N LEU A 289 22.77 -15.22 4.75
CA LEU A 289 22.30 -16.55 5.14
C LEU A 289 22.52 -17.62 4.06
N VAL A 290 22.34 -17.28 2.79
CA VAL A 290 22.63 -18.20 1.68
C VAL A 290 24.11 -18.56 1.61
N GLU A 291 25.01 -17.60 1.86
CA GLU A 291 26.44 -17.88 1.89
C GLU A 291 26.83 -18.75 3.09
N GLN A 292 26.29 -18.47 4.28
CA GLN A 292 26.47 -19.32 5.46
C GLN A 292 25.92 -20.74 5.25
N ALA A 293 24.78 -20.89 4.57
CA ALA A 293 24.20 -22.19 4.22
C ALA A 293 25.10 -23.00 3.27
N ARG A 294 25.78 -22.35 2.32
CA ARG A 294 26.77 -23.01 1.44
C ARG A 294 27.98 -23.52 2.23
N ILE A 295 28.46 -22.73 3.19
CA ILE A 295 29.57 -23.12 4.08
C ILE A 295 29.18 -24.35 4.90
N LEU A 296 28.01 -24.34 5.56
CA LEU A 296 27.51 -25.47 6.35
C LEU A 296 27.25 -26.74 5.51
N SER A 297 26.82 -26.58 4.26
CA SER A 297 26.61 -27.72 3.36
C SER A 297 27.92 -28.44 3.03
N ARG A 298 29.07 -27.74 3.07
CA ARG A 298 30.41 -28.34 2.90
C ARG A 298 30.92 -29.06 4.15
N THR A 299 30.41 -28.71 5.34
CA THR A 299 30.81 -29.34 6.62
C THR A 299 29.95 -30.55 7.01
N GLY A 300 29.07 -31.02 6.13
CA GLY A 300 28.35 -32.30 6.30
C GLY A 300 27.12 -32.27 7.20
N MET A 301 26.51 -31.09 7.45
CA MET A 301 25.24 -31.02 8.19
C MET A 301 24.09 -31.74 7.47
N LYS A 302 23.28 -32.47 8.26
CA LYS A 302 22.12 -33.25 7.77
C LYS A 302 20.89 -32.41 7.39
N LYS A 303 20.74 -31.19 7.92
CA LYS A 303 19.62 -30.29 7.63
C LYS A 303 20.10 -29.13 6.75
N HIS A 304 19.50 -28.94 5.59
CA HIS A 304 19.77 -27.79 4.71
C HIS A 304 18.98 -26.54 5.13
N LEU A 305 19.44 -25.35 4.75
CA LEU A 305 18.75 -24.08 5.01
C LEU A 305 18.10 -23.55 3.73
N ARG A 306 16.77 -23.43 3.69
CA ARG A 306 16.03 -22.81 2.57
C ARG A 306 15.62 -21.39 2.95
N VAL A 307 16.38 -20.41 2.49
CA VAL A 307 16.18 -18.98 2.80
C VAL A 307 15.29 -18.33 1.75
N LEU A 308 14.28 -17.56 2.16
CA LEU A 308 13.29 -16.90 1.30
C LEU A 308 13.00 -15.45 1.75
N PRO A 309 13.03 -14.45 0.85
CA PRO A 309 12.64 -13.07 1.15
C PRO A 309 11.12 -12.88 1.15
N MET A 310 10.61 -11.88 1.88
CA MET A 310 9.21 -11.46 1.81
C MET A 310 9.00 -9.95 2.06
N TYR A 311 8.76 -9.19 0.99
CA TYR A 311 8.49 -7.74 1.05
C TYR A 311 7.49 -7.32 -0.05
N ALA A 312 6.86 -6.15 0.11
CA ALA A 312 5.73 -5.72 -0.72
C ALA A 312 6.04 -5.64 -2.24
N GLY A 313 7.24 -5.21 -2.62
CA GLY A 313 7.70 -5.13 -4.01
C GLY A 313 8.16 -6.46 -4.64
N LEU A 314 8.16 -7.57 -3.89
CA LEU A 314 8.59 -8.89 -4.38
C LEU A 314 7.53 -9.46 -5.36
N PRO A 315 7.89 -10.06 -6.50
CA PRO A 315 6.91 -10.65 -7.42
C PRO A 315 6.04 -11.72 -6.77
N THR A 316 4.74 -11.77 -7.10
CA THR A 316 3.78 -12.70 -6.48
C THR A 316 4.24 -14.16 -6.51
N SER A 317 4.84 -14.61 -7.61
CA SER A 317 5.36 -15.98 -7.76
C SER A 317 6.50 -16.31 -6.79
N GLU A 318 7.31 -15.33 -6.40
CA GLU A 318 8.32 -15.48 -5.35
C GLU A 318 7.68 -15.41 -3.96
N GLN A 319 6.70 -14.52 -3.76
CA GLN A 319 5.92 -14.48 -2.51
C GLN A 319 5.20 -15.80 -2.23
N MET A 320 4.71 -16.51 -3.26
CA MET A 320 4.04 -17.80 -3.05
C MET A 320 4.98 -18.88 -2.47
N LYS A 321 6.30 -18.80 -2.73
CA LYS A 321 7.27 -19.81 -2.26
C LYS A 321 7.36 -19.91 -0.74
N VAL A 322 7.02 -18.86 0.02
CA VAL A 322 7.06 -18.91 1.50
C VAL A 322 5.96 -19.82 2.08
N PHE A 323 4.89 -20.08 1.34
CA PHE A 323 3.81 -21.00 1.74
C PHE A 323 4.12 -22.47 1.44
N GLU A 324 5.10 -22.74 0.58
CA GLU A 324 5.53 -24.11 0.30
C GLU A 324 6.00 -24.83 1.58
N ARG A 325 5.68 -26.13 1.65
CA ARG A 325 6.25 -27.01 2.67
C ARG A 325 7.64 -27.46 2.22
N VAL A 326 8.60 -27.44 3.13
CA VAL A 326 9.93 -28.06 2.95
C VAL A 326 9.92 -29.49 3.48
N SER A 327 10.83 -30.32 2.98
CA SER A 327 11.10 -31.65 3.52
C SER A 327 11.70 -31.56 4.93
N HIS A 328 11.56 -32.62 5.73
CA HIS A 328 12.18 -32.70 7.06
C HIS A 328 13.72 -32.59 7.06
N SER A 329 14.36 -32.78 5.90
CA SER A 329 15.79 -32.54 5.66
C SER A 329 16.16 -31.06 5.45
N ALA A 330 15.20 -30.14 5.48
CA ALA A 330 15.44 -28.71 5.30
C ALA A 330 14.64 -27.85 6.28
N ARG A 331 15.27 -26.78 6.79
CA ARG A 331 14.62 -25.74 7.59
C ARG A 331 14.36 -24.51 6.72
N LYS A 332 13.13 -24.00 6.72
CA LYS A 332 12.79 -22.75 6.01
C LYS A 332 13.12 -21.56 6.90
N VAL A 333 13.73 -20.54 6.29
CA VAL A 333 13.93 -19.23 6.91
C VAL A 333 13.26 -18.19 6.03
N VAL A 334 12.21 -17.57 6.55
CA VAL A 334 11.56 -16.44 5.88
C VAL A 334 12.08 -15.15 6.50
N VAL A 335 12.67 -14.30 5.68
CA VAL A 335 13.15 -12.96 6.08
C VAL A 335 12.14 -11.95 5.53
N ALA A 336 11.37 -11.34 6.42
CA ALA A 336 10.15 -10.60 6.07
C ALA A 336 10.14 -9.17 6.60
N THR A 337 9.36 -8.33 5.92
CA THR A 337 8.87 -7.05 6.46
C THR A 337 7.60 -7.26 7.30
N ASN A 338 6.98 -6.18 7.81
CA ASN A 338 5.68 -6.21 8.47
C ASN A 338 4.52 -6.75 7.59
N ILE A 339 4.77 -7.11 6.32
CA ILE A 339 3.85 -7.89 5.49
C ILE A 339 3.41 -9.20 6.17
N ALA A 340 4.30 -9.85 6.94
CA ALA A 340 4.01 -11.09 7.67
C ALA A 340 3.41 -10.88 9.09
N GLU A 341 3.27 -9.63 9.55
CA GLU A 341 2.93 -9.29 10.94
C GLU A 341 1.45 -9.50 11.31
N THR A 342 0.55 -9.29 10.34
CA THR A 342 -0.92 -9.30 10.51
C THR A 342 -1.58 -10.25 9.52
N SER A 343 -1.70 -9.86 8.25
CA SER A 343 -2.66 -10.42 7.29
C SER A 343 -2.28 -11.77 6.66
N ILE A 344 -1.14 -12.37 7.02
CA ILE A 344 -0.63 -13.60 6.40
C ILE A 344 -0.19 -14.63 7.45
N THR A 345 -0.54 -15.90 7.25
CA THR A 345 -0.08 -17.03 8.07
C THR A 345 0.88 -17.90 7.27
N ILE A 346 2.15 -17.95 7.70
CA ILE A 346 3.16 -18.83 7.12
C ILE A 346 3.20 -20.12 7.95
N ASN A 347 3.08 -21.27 7.27
CA ASN A 347 3.14 -22.56 7.93
C ASN A 347 4.57 -22.96 8.32
N GLY A 348 4.69 -23.65 9.45
CA GLY A 348 5.92 -24.29 9.95
C GLY A 348 6.71 -23.46 10.97
N ILE A 349 6.40 -22.17 11.10
CA ILE A 349 7.13 -21.24 11.96
C ILE A 349 7.00 -21.66 13.44
N SER A 350 8.13 -22.03 14.04
CA SER A 350 8.26 -22.21 15.51
C SER A 350 9.15 -21.12 16.13
N PHE A 351 9.93 -20.40 15.33
CA PHE A 351 10.89 -19.40 15.80
C PHE A 351 10.62 -18.06 15.14
N VAL A 352 10.49 -17.02 15.95
CA VAL A 352 10.44 -15.62 15.51
C VAL A 352 11.72 -14.92 15.94
N ILE A 353 12.27 -14.08 15.05
CA ILE A 353 13.33 -13.13 15.38
C ILE A 353 12.78 -11.74 15.08
N ASP A 354 12.73 -10.88 16.09
CA ASP A 354 12.20 -9.53 15.98
C ASP A 354 13.33 -8.51 16.19
N CYS A 355 13.62 -7.71 15.16
CA CYS A 355 14.60 -6.63 15.24
C CYS A 355 14.12 -5.43 16.07
N GLY A 356 12.82 -5.34 16.40
CA GLY A 356 12.25 -4.23 17.15
C GLY A 356 11.96 -2.97 16.33
N PHE A 357 12.18 -3.01 15.01
CA PHE A 357 11.97 -1.87 14.10
C PHE A 357 10.93 -2.17 13.01
N VAL A 358 10.39 -1.09 12.43
CA VAL A 358 9.47 -1.10 11.28
C VAL A 358 9.67 0.18 10.46
N LYS A 359 9.46 0.10 9.15
CA LYS A 359 9.46 1.26 8.25
C LYS A 359 8.04 1.76 8.06
N LEU A 360 7.74 2.98 8.50
CA LEU A 360 6.42 3.60 8.44
C LEU A 360 6.45 4.88 7.60
N ARG A 361 5.29 5.23 7.03
CA ARG A 361 5.05 6.57 6.51
C ARG A 361 4.95 7.57 7.66
N ALA A 362 5.68 8.67 7.51
CA ALA A 362 5.60 9.86 8.34
C ALA A 362 5.41 11.09 7.43
N TYR A 363 4.68 12.08 7.92
CA TYR A 363 4.45 13.34 7.24
C TYR A 363 4.89 14.47 8.15
N ASP A 364 5.80 15.31 7.66
CA ASP A 364 6.19 16.54 8.33
C ASP A 364 5.31 17.68 7.80
N PRO A 365 4.34 18.20 8.58
CA PRO A 365 3.45 19.26 8.12
C PRO A 365 4.16 20.60 7.95
N LYS A 366 5.31 20.84 8.61
CA LYS A 366 6.08 22.09 8.46
C LYS A 366 6.83 22.11 7.13
N ARG A 367 7.42 20.97 6.76
CA ARG A 367 8.14 20.78 5.49
C ARG A 367 7.20 20.43 4.32
N ALA A 368 5.98 20.00 4.63
CA ALA A 368 5.01 19.36 3.73
C ALA A 368 5.56 18.13 2.98
N VAL A 369 6.55 17.45 3.56
CA VAL A 369 7.20 16.27 3.00
C VAL A 369 6.61 15.01 3.63
N GLU A 370 6.17 14.06 2.79
CA GLU A 370 5.90 12.68 3.20
C GLU A 370 7.16 11.84 2.96
N SER A 371 7.60 11.08 3.97
CA SER A 371 8.77 10.22 3.90
C SER A 371 8.50 8.84 4.52
N LEU A 372 9.29 7.86 4.10
CA LEU A 372 9.38 6.56 4.77
C LEU A 372 10.52 6.62 5.79
N VAL A 373 10.20 6.39 7.06
CA VAL A 373 11.12 6.45 8.20
C VAL A 373 11.18 5.10 8.92
N VAL A 374 12.36 4.74 9.42
CA VAL A 374 12.52 3.58 10.32
C VAL A 374 12.26 4.06 11.75
N VAL A 375 11.37 3.37 12.45
CA VAL A 375 11.01 3.65 13.85
C VAL A 375 10.92 2.35 14.65
N PRO A 376 11.05 2.41 15.99
CA PRO A 376 10.74 1.28 16.85
C PRO A 376 9.29 0.81 16.67
N VAL A 377 9.05 -0.49 16.88
CA VAL A 377 7.70 -1.06 16.92
C VAL A 377 6.93 -0.63 18.18
N SER A 378 5.62 -0.81 18.17
CA SER A 378 4.81 -0.77 19.40
C SER A 378 4.82 -2.12 20.12
N GLN A 379 4.49 -2.13 21.41
CA GLN A 379 4.33 -3.36 22.19
C GLN A 379 3.29 -4.30 21.54
N ALA A 380 2.17 -3.76 21.06
CA ALA A 380 1.17 -4.52 20.30
C ALA A 380 1.76 -5.19 19.05
N SER A 381 2.56 -4.47 18.26
CA SER A 381 3.25 -4.99 17.07
C SER A 381 4.27 -6.09 17.44
N ALA A 382 5.13 -5.85 18.43
CA ALA A 382 6.08 -6.83 18.94
C ALA A 382 5.41 -8.11 19.49
N ASN A 383 4.22 -7.99 20.08
CA ASN A 383 3.44 -9.13 20.57
C ASN A 383 2.76 -9.88 19.41
N GLN A 384 2.25 -9.18 18.39
CA GLN A 384 1.73 -9.81 17.16
C GLN A 384 2.81 -10.54 16.36
N ARG A 385 4.05 -10.02 16.34
CA ARG A 385 5.23 -10.69 15.77
C ARG A 385 5.53 -11.98 16.55
N ALA A 386 5.64 -11.91 17.88
CA ALA A 386 5.87 -13.08 18.73
C ALA A 386 4.78 -14.16 18.52
N GLY A 387 3.50 -13.77 18.46
CA GLY A 387 2.37 -14.67 18.18
C GLY A 387 2.37 -15.36 16.81
N ARG A 388 3.36 -15.13 15.94
CA ARG A 388 3.53 -15.88 14.68
C ARG A 388 4.14 -17.26 14.89
N SER A 389 4.92 -17.51 15.95
CA SER A 389 5.46 -18.84 16.27
C SER A 389 4.47 -19.73 17.03
N GLY A 390 3.56 -19.16 17.82
CA GLY A 390 2.60 -19.90 18.65
C GLY A 390 1.39 -20.50 17.92
N ARG A 391 1.37 -20.59 16.58
CA ARG A 391 0.15 -20.94 15.82
C ARG A 391 -0.12 -22.42 15.65
N ASN A 392 0.95 -23.20 15.52
CA ASN A 392 0.87 -24.63 15.21
C ASN A 392 1.27 -25.51 16.40
N ARG A 393 2.12 -24.98 17.29
CA ARG A 393 2.73 -25.61 18.47
C ARG A 393 3.38 -24.52 19.31
N SER A 394 3.87 -24.87 20.49
CA SER A 394 4.67 -23.95 21.32
C SER A 394 5.86 -23.40 20.52
N GLY A 395 6.09 -22.10 20.67
CA GLY A 395 7.05 -21.35 19.87
C GLY A 395 8.05 -20.57 20.70
N GLN A 396 9.03 -19.98 20.05
CA GLN A 396 10.02 -19.09 20.68
C GLN A 396 10.12 -17.79 19.90
N CYS A 397 10.36 -16.67 20.60
CA CYS A 397 10.53 -15.35 20.03
C CYS A 397 11.79 -14.70 20.59
N TYR A 398 12.79 -14.46 19.73
CA TYR A 398 14.03 -13.78 20.06
C TYR A 398 13.93 -12.31 19.67
N ARG A 399 13.81 -11.44 20.67
CA ARG A 399 13.82 -9.97 20.53
C ARG A 399 15.27 -9.51 20.57
N LEU A 400 15.73 -8.81 19.52
CA LEU A 400 17.11 -8.32 19.40
C LEU A 400 17.33 -6.99 20.16
N TYR A 401 16.62 -6.83 21.27
CA TYR A 401 16.57 -5.66 22.14
C TYR A 401 16.32 -6.11 23.59
N THR A 402 16.60 -5.24 24.55
CA THR A 402 16.46 -5.57 25.98
C THR A 402 14.99 -5.57 26.42
N GLU A 403 14.69 -6.22 27.54
CA GLU A 403 13.36 -6.16 28.14
C GLU A 403 13.02 -4.73 28.63
N GLU A 404 14.01 -3.99 29.12
CA GLU A 404 13.86 -2.59 29.51
C GLU A 404 13.44 -1.72 28.31
N ASP A 405 14.04 -1.95 27.13
CA ASP A 405 13.68 -1.24 25.91
C ASP A 405 12.28 -1.63 25.41
N PHE A 406 11.87 -2.90 25.55
CA PHE A 406 10.50 -3.34 25.25
C PHE A 406 9.46 -2.59 26.09
N LEU A 407 9.70 -2.43 27.40
CA LEU A 407 8.80 -1.73 28.30
C LEU A 407 8.69 -0.23 27.99
N LYS A 408 9.74 0.37 27.40
CA LYS A 408 9.74 1.77 26.91
C LYS A 408 9.00 1.96 25.57
N LEU A 409 8.72 0.89 24.82
CA LEU A 409 7.99 1.00 23.54
C LEU A 409 6.56 1.53 23.76
N PRO A 410 6.00 2.30 22.81
CA PRO A 410 4.61 2.74 22.91
C PRO A 410 3.66 1.53 22.87
N PRO A 411 2.53 1.55 23.59
CA PRO A 411 1.63 0.40 23.70
C PRO A 411 0.98 0.02 22.35
N SER A 412 0.71 1.01 21.49
CA SER A 412 0.12 0.85 20.16
C SER A 412 0.79 1.77 19.13
N THR A 413 0.70 1.40 17.85
CA THR A 413 1.23 2.20 16.75
C THR A 413 0.33 3.41 16.49
N VAL A 414 0.93 4.59 16.27
CA VAL A 414 0.18 5.82 15.94
C VAL A 414 -0.64 5.61 14.65
N PRO A 415 -1.95 5.93 14.63
CA PRO A 415 -2.81 5.82 13.45
C PRO A 415 -2.26 6.57 12.23
N GLU A 416 -2.47 6.05 11.03
CA GLU A 416 -1.98 6.69 9.79
C GLU A 416 -2.59 8.10 9.60
N MET A 417 -3.83 8.31 10.07
CA MET A 417 -4.51 9.61 10.15
C MET A 417 -3.68 10.72 10.81
N GLN A 418 -2.76 10.38 11.72
CA GLN A 418 -1.97 11.37 12.46
C GLN A 418 -0.56 11.57 11.89
N ARG A 419 -0.15 10.80 10.87
CA ARG A 419 1.22 10.75 10.34
C ARG A 419 1.34 10.65 8.82
N SER A 420 0.29 10.94 8.07
CA SER A 420 0.29 10.94 6.60
C SER A 420 -0.33 12.21 6.01
N ASN A 421 -0.09 12.46 4.73
CA ASN A 421 -0.67 13.59 4.01
C ASN A 421 -2.20 13.45 3.89
N LEU A 422 -2.94 14.44 4.40
CA LEU A 422 -4.40 14.42 4.48
C LEU A 422 -5.11 14.96 3.23
N ALA A 423 -4.39 15.59 2.30
CA ALA A 423 -4.99 16.23 1.12
C ALA A 423 -5.88 15.28 0.28
N PRO A 424 -5.52 14.02 0.01
CA PRO A 424 -6.39 13.09 -0.71
C PRO A 424 -7.72 12.84 0.02
N VAL A 425 -7.68 12.71 1.35
CA VAL A 425 -8.86 12.38 2.16
C VAL A 425 -9.75 13.59 2.42
N ILE A 426 -9.17 14.78 2.67
CA ILE A 426 -9.96 16.01 2.82
C ILE A 426 -10.72 16.31 1.53
N LEU A 427 -10.10 16.11 0.37
CA LEU A 427 -10.77 16.24 -0.93
C LEU A 427 -11.96 15.28 -1.07
N GLN A 428 -11.81 14.02 -0.64
CA GLN A 428 -12.89 13.04 -0.65
C GLN A 428 -14.01 13.37 0.34
N LEU A 429 -13.69 13.77 1.57
CA LEU A 429 -14.67 14.22 2.57
C LEU A 429 -15.49 15.41 2.05
N LYS A 430 -14.83 16.38 1.40
CA LYS A 430 -15.50 17.53 0.77
C LYS A 430 -16.44 17.11 -0.36
N ALA A 431 -16.03 16.18 -1.22
CA ALA A 431 -16.88 15.62 -2.27
C ALA A 431 -18.07 14.80 -1.74
N LEU A 432 -17.96 14.24 -0.54
CA LEU A 432 -19.06 13.59 0.20
C LEU A 432 -19.96 14.60 0.96
N GLY A 433 -19.84 15.90 0.69
CA GLY A 433 -20.65 16.95 1.32
C GLY A 433 -20.26 17.27 2.77
N ILE A 434 -19.05 16.92 3.21
CA ILE A 434 -18.58 17.22 4.57
C ILE A 434 -17.83 18.55 4.54
N ASP A 435 -18.60 19.64 4.58
CA ASP A 435 -18.05 21.00 4.56
C ASP A 435 -17.16 21.28 5.77
N ASN A 436 -17.62 20.96 6.99
CA ASN A 436 -16.84 21.18 8.19
C ASN A 436 -16.05 19.92 8.58
N VAL A 437 -14.90 19.74 7.92
CA VAL A 437 -13.95 18.65 8.21
C VAL A 437 -13.36 18.72 9.63
N LEU A 438 -13.29 19.90 10.26
CA LEU A 438 -12.84 20.06 11.65
C LEU A 438 -13.84 19.46 12.66
N ARG A 439 -15.14 19.48 12.34
CA ARG A 439 -16.23 18.88 13.14
C ARG A 439 -16.59 17.46 12.70
N PHE A 440 -15.78 16.82 11.86
CA PHE A 440 -15.98 15.42 11.52
C PHE A 440 -15.59 14.51 12.69
N HIS A 441 -16.37 13.47 12.94
CA HIS A 441 -16.11 12.50 14.02
C HIS A 441 -15.01 11.52 13.60
N PHE A 442 -13.75 11.92 13.73
CA PHE A 442 -12.61 11.01 13.61
C PHE A 442 -12.51 10.11 14.84
N LEU A 443 -12.14 8.84 14.67
CA LEU A 443 -11.78 7.94 15.78
C LEU A 443 -10.48 8.39 16.47
N SER A 444 -9.55 8.99 15.72
CA SER A 444 -8.40 9.70 16.27
C SER A 444 -8.17 10.97 15.43
N PRO A 445 -8.41 12.17 15.99
CA PRO A 445 -8.31 13.41 15.23
C PRO A 445 -6.89 13.62 14.66
N PRO A 446 -6.77 14.09 13.40
CA PRO A 446 -5.48 14.48 12.84
C PRO A 446 -4.93 15.75 13.52
N PRO A 447 -3.59 15.97 13.52
CA PRO A 447 -3.00 17.22 13.95
C PRO A 447 -3.53 18.41 13.15
N ALA A 448 -3.82 19.53 13.84
CA ALA A 448 -4.34 20.74 13.20
C ALA A 448 -3.42 21.28 12.09
N GLN A 449 -2.09 21.25 12.31
CA GLN A 449 -1.10 21.68 11.32
C GLN A 449 -1.19 20.84 10.02
N SER A 450 -1.33 19.51 10.13
CA SER A 450 -1.51 18.62 8.97
C SER A 450 -2.82 18.89 8.22
N MET A 451 -3.88 19.27 8.93
CA MET A 451 -5.16 19.64 8.29
C MET A 451 -5.06 20.99 7.56
N VAL A 452 -4.46 22.01 8.18
CA VAL A 452 -4.20 23.31 7.54
C VAL A 452 -3.36 23.12 6.28
N GLN A 453 -2.24 22.38 6.39
CA GLN A 453 -1.34 22.14 5.27
C GLN A 453 -2.01 21.43 4.09
N ALA A 454 -2.91 20.48 4.38
CA ALA A 454 -3.68 19.78 3.36
C ALA A 454 -4.74 20.68 2.70
N LEU A 455 -5.39 21.57 3.46
CA LEU A 455 -6.32 22.57 2.91
C LEU A 455 -5.60 23.60 2.04
N GLU A 456 -4.44 24.10 2.47
CA GLU A 456 -3.57 24.99 1.68
C GLU A 456 -3.16 24.36 0.34
N LEU A 457 -2.72 23.09 0.35
CA LEU A 457 -2.33 22.39 -0.87
C LEU A 457 -3.52 22.23 -1.83
N LEU A 458 -4.70 21.85 -1.33
CA LEU A 458 -5.89 21.71 -2.16
C LEU A 458 -6.40 23.05 -2.71
N TYR A 459 -6.28 24.13 -1.95
CA TYR A 459 -6.53 25.50 -2.43
C TYR A 459 -5.53 25.90 -3.52
N ALA A 460 -4.23 25.66 -3.30
CA ALA A 460 -3.18 25.95 -4.28
C ALA A 460 -3.32 25.14 -5.57
N LEU A 461 -3.81 23.89 -5.51
CA LEU A 461 -4.12 23.09 -6.71
C LEU A 461 -5.38 23.57 -7.45
N GLY A 462 -6.15 24.50 -6.87
CA GLY A 462 -7.44 24.97 -7.38
C GLY A 462 -8.60 24.00 -7.12
N GLY A 463 -8.41 22.96 -6.30
CA GLY A 463 -9.44 22.01 -5.93
C GLY A 463 -10.41 22.53 -4.86
N LEU A 464 -9.98 23.51 -4.06
CA LEU A 464 -10.83 24.24 -3.11
C LEU A 464 -10.83 25.75 -3.40
N ASP A 465 -11.95 26.42 -3.08
CA ASP A 465 -12.06 27.88 -3.11
C ASP A 465 -11.53 28.53 -1.82
N LYS A 466 -11.53 29.88 -1.78
CA LYS A 466 -11.11 30.68 -0.62
C LYS A 466 -11.97 30.48 0.65
N HIS A 467 -13.11 29.80 0.54
CA HIS A 467 -13.99 29.42 1.64
C HIS A 467 -13.86 27.92 1.98
N CYS A 468 -12.83 27.26 1.45
CA CYS A 468 -12.57 25.82 1.54
C CYS A 468 -13.70 24.95 0.98
N ARG A 469 -14.54 25.45 0.07
CA ARG A 469 -15.56 24.66 -0.64
C ARG A 469 -14.95 24.01 -1.88
N LEU A 470 -15.51 22.88 -2.30
CA LEU A 470 -15.05 22.16 -3.49
C LEU A 470 -15.29 23.01 -4.75
N THR A 471 -14.28 23.17 -5.61
CA THR A 471 -14.45 23.94 -6.85
C THR A 471 -15.15 23.12 -7.93
N GLU A 472 -15.95 23.81 -8.75
CA GLU A 472 -16.60 23.23 -9.92
C GLU A 472 -16.05 23.84 -11.22
N PRO A 473 -15.75 23.02 -12.25
CA PRO A 473 -15.78 21.56 -12.25
C PRO A 473 -14.48 20.91 -11.69
N LEU A 474 -13.43 21.69 -11.41
CA LEU A 474 -12.08 21.17 -11.16
C LEU A 474 -11.99 20.27 -9.91
N GLY A 475 -12.34 20.79 -8.73
CA GLY A 475 -12.28 20.04 -7.46
C GLY A 475 -13.15 18.79 -7.45
N VAL A 476 -14.37 18.87 -7.99
CA VAL A 476 -15.26 17.70 -8.15
C VAL A 476 -14.60 16.62 -9.00
N ARG A 477 -14.06 16.98 -10.18
CA ARG A 477 -13.35 16.04 -11.05
C ARG A 477 -12.10 15.47 -10.41
N MET A 478 -11.34 16.29 -9.66
CA MET A 478 -10.16 15.83 -8.91
C MET A 478 -10.53 14.77 -7.88
N ALA A 479 -11.63 14.95 -7.14
CA ALA A 479 -12.08 14.02 -6.10
C ALA A 479 -12.49 12.64 -6.66
N GLU A 480 -13.01 12.60 -7.89
CA GLU A 480 -13.35 11.35 -8.57
C GLU A 480 -12.13 10.50 -8.98
N PHE A 481 -10.92 11.07 -9.07
CA PHE A 481 -9.73 10.29 -9.44
C PHE A 481 -9.25 9.40 -8.28
N PRO A 482 -8.90 8.12 -8.52
CA PRO A 482 -8.33 7.23 -7.51
C PRO A 482 -6.83 7.50 -7.24
N LEU A 483 -6.41 8.77 -7.26
CA LEU A 483 -5.01 9.22 -7.26
C LEU A 483 -4.77 10.33 -6.22
N ASN A 484 -3.51 10.71 -6.00
CA ASN A 484 -3.19 11.93 -5.24
C ASN A 484 -3.72 13.17 -5.99
N PRO A 485 -4.23 14.21 -5.29
CA PRO A 485 -4.66 15.47 -5.91
C PRO A 485 -3.68 16.08 -6.93
N MET A 486 -2.36 15.97 -6.72
CA MET A 486 -1.35 16.46 -7.68
C MET A 486 -1.40 15.72 -9.03
N PHE A 487 -1.49 14.38 -9.01
CA PHE A 487 -1.70 13.58 -10.23
C PHE A 487 -3.05 13.88 -10.88
N ALA A 488 -4.11 14.10 -10.10
CA ALA A 488 -5.44 14.43 -10.62
C ALA A 488 -5.45 15.81 -11.32
N LYS A 489 -4.78 16.80 -10.75
CA LYS A 489 -4.57 18.13 -11.36
C LYS A 489 -3.77 18.01 -12.67
N MET A 490 -2.62 17.32 -12.64
CA MET A 490 -1.80 17.05 -13.83
C MET A 490 -2.60 16.40 -14.96
N LEU A 491 -3.39 15.36 -14.66
CA LEU A 491 -4.24 14.68 -15.64
C LEU A 491 -5.32 15.59 -16.24
N LEU A 492 -5.95 16.47 -15.45
CA LEU A 492 -6.99 17.38 -15.92
C LEU A 492 -6.42 18.53 -16.77
N GLU A 493 -5.26 19.07 -16.41
CA GLU A 493 -4.59 20.14 -17.17
C GLU A 493 -3.95 19.65 -18.48
N SER A 494 -3.63 18.36 -18.60
CA SER A 494 -2.95 17.79 -19.77
C SER A 494 -3.64 18.03 -21.12
N GLY A 495 -4.96 18.25 -21.11
CA GLY A 495 -5.72 18.65 -22.29
C GLY A 495 -5.45 20.08 -22.76
N ASN A 496 -5.11 20.99 -21.84
CA ASN A 496 -4.79 22.40 -22.12
C ASN A 496 -3.38 22.53 -22.70
N PHE A 497 -2.44 21.71 -22.24
CA PHE A 497 -1.07 21.63 -22.79
C PHE A 497 -0.95 20.77 -24.05
N GLY A 498 -1.98 20.01 -24.42
CA GLY A 498 -1.94 19.15 -25.60
C GLY A 498 -1.21 17.81 -25.43
N CYS A 499 -0.73 17.48 -24.22
CA CYS A 499 0.10 16.29 -23.91
C CYS A 499 -0.67 15.18 -23.15
N SER A 500 -1.98 15.09 -23.39
CA SER A 500 -2.88 14.20 -22.63
C SER A 500 -2.55 12.71 -22.78
N ALA A 501 -2.00 12.29 -23.92
CA ALA A 501 -1.72 10.88 -24.20
C ALA A 501 -0.48 10.39 -23.43
N GLU A 502 0.51 11.27 -23.32
CA GLU A 502 1.80 11.08 -22.66
C GLU A 502 1.62 11.15 -21.14
N ILE A 503 0.98 12.22 -20.64
CA ILE A 503 0.69 12.42 -19.22
C ILE A 503 -0.17 11.27 -18.66
N LEU A 504 -1.11 10.76 -19.43
CA LEU A 504 -1.90 9.57 -19.09
C LEU A 504 -1.04 8.30 -18.95
N SER A 505 -0.02 8.13 -19.80
CA SER A 505 0.95 7.03 -19.70
C SER A 505 1.86 7.19 -18.48
N ILE A 506 2.41 8.39 -18.26
CA ILE A 506 3.26 8.74 -17.12
C ILE A 506 2.52 8.50 -15.80
N ALA A 507 1.29 9.03 -15.67
CA ALA A 507 0.47 8.86 -14.47
C ALA A 507 0.16 7.40 -14.16
N ALA A 508 -0.02 6.55 -15.19
CA ALA A 508 -0.25 5.12 -15.03
C ALA A 508 1.03 4.36 -14.64
N MET A 509 2.18 4.69 -15.24
CA MET A 509 3.49 4.14 -14.89
C MET A 509 3.87 4.47 -13.44
N MET A 510 3.58 5.70 -12.98
CA MET A 510 3.78 6.15 -11.61
C MET A 510 2.97 5.38 -10.55
N GLN A 511 1.96 4.58 -10.95
CA GLN A 511 1.24 3.69 -10.03
C GLN A 511 1.89 2.29 -9.88
N ILE A 512 3.05 2.07 -10.50
CA ILE A 512 3.77 0.80 -10.54
C ILE A 512 5.08 0.91 -9.77
N GLN A 513 5.27 0.01 -8.82
CA GLN A 513 6.53 -0.14 -8.09
C GLN A 513 7.51 -0.98 -8.91
N ASN A 514 8.79 -0.61 -8.86
CA ASN A 514 9.91 -1.35 -9.45
C ASN A 514 9.66 -1.70 -10.93
N VAL A 515 9.52 -0.68 -11.78
CA VAL A 515 9.44 -0.81 -13.26
C VAL A 515 10.73 -1.47 -13.79
N PHE A 516 11.87 -0.97 -13.32
CA PHE A 516 13.20 -1.50 -13.60
C PHE A 516 13.57 -2.60 -12.60
N ILE A 517 14.03 -3.74 -13.10
CA ILE A 517 14.52 -4.86 -12.29
C ILE A 517 16.05 -4.88 -12.40
N VAL A 518 16.77 -4.96 -11.28
CA VAL A 518 18.23 -5.07 -11.27
C VAL A 518 18.63 -6.38 -10.57
N PRO A 519 18.78 -7.50 -11.29
CA PRO A 519 19.18 -8.77 -10.69
C PRO A 519 20.62 -8.66 -10.13
N PRO A 520 20.91 -9.14 -8.91
CA PRO A 520 22.24 -9.02 -8.31
C PRO A 520 23.37 -9.53 -9.21
N ASN A 521 23.14 -10.67 -9.88
CA ASN A 521 24.14 -11.32 -10.74
C ASN A 521 24.32 -10.65 -12.11
N GLN A 522 23.44 -9.71 -12.51
CA GLN A 522 23.43 -9.10 -13.85
C GLN A 522 23.35 -7.56 -13.79
N LYS A 523 23.72 -6.96 -12.65
CA LYS A 523 23.62 -5.52 -12.37
C LYS A 523 24.16 -4.63 -13.49
N SER A 524 25.37 -4.90 -13.99
CA SER A 524 26.00 -4.11 -15.05
C SER A 524 25.26 -4.21 -16.40
N GLN A 525 24.68 -5.38 -16.71
CA GLN A 525 23.90 -5.59 -17.92
C GLN A 525 22.53 -4.89 -17.81
N ALA A 526 21.84 -5.04 -16.68
CA ALA A 526 20.58 -4.35 -16.41
C ALA A 526 20.72 -2.83 -16.55
N ILE A 527 21.74 -2.23 -15.91
CA ILE A 527 22.02 -0.78 -16.02
C ILE A 527 22.27 -0.37 -17.48
N ARG A 528 23.00 -1.18 -18.27
CA ARG A 528 23.24 -0.91 -19.70
C ARG A 528 21.95 -0.95 -20.52
N GLU A 529 21.03 -1.86 -20.22
CA GLU A 529 19.72 -1.93 -20.88
C GLU A 529 18.81 -0.77 -20.45
N HIS A 530 18.76 -0.44 -19.15
CA HIS A 530 17.95 0.66 -18.62
C HIS A 530 18.36 2.02 -19.21
N ARG A 531 19.67 2.24 -19.40
CA ARG A 531 20.19 3.45 -20.06
C ARG A 531 19.67 3.65 -21.49
N LYS A 532 19.16 2.63 -22.18
CA LYS A 532 18.57 2.78 -23.53
C LYS A 532 17.21 3.48 -23.52
N PHE A 533 16.55 3.55 -22.36
CA PHE A 533 15.27 4.24 -22.19
C PHE A 533 15.41 5.63 -21.54
N ALA A 534 16.59 5.93 -20.99
CA ALA A 534 16.85 7.15 -20.24
C ALA A 534 16.71 8.41 -21.09
N VAL A 535 16.12 9.45 -20.49
CA VAL A 535 15.83 10.76 -21.09
C VAL A 535 16.51 11.84 -20.24
N GLU A 536 17.16 12.81 -20.87
CA GLU A 536 17.98 13.83 -20.17
C GLU A 536 17.10 14.73 -19.28
N GLU A 537 15.86 14.95 -19.68
CA GLU A 537 14.84 15.73 -18.98
C GLU A 537 14.32 15.04 -17.70
N GLY A 538 14.50 13.73 -17.55
CA GLY A 538 14.36 13.02 -16.28
C GLY A 538 13.53 11.72 -16.28
N ASP A 539 13.17 11.30 -15.06
CA ASP A 539 12.61 9.96 -14.78
C ASP A 539 11.19 9.80 -15.36
N HIS A 540 10.37 10.85 -15.37
CA HIS A 540 8.99 10.79 -15.88
C HIS A 540 8.95 10.47 -17.39
N LEU A 541 9.79 11.12 -18.20
CA LEU A 541 9.88 10.84 -19.64
C LEU A 541 10.61 9.50 -19.90
N THR A 542 11.55 9.13 -19.04
CA THR A 542 12.15 7.78 -19.06
C THR A 542 11.08 6.69 -18.87
N MET A 543 10.11 6.90 -17.97
CA MET A 543 8.97 5.98 -17.81
C MET A 543 8.01 5.99 -19.01
N LEU A 544 7.82 7.13 -19.68
CA LEU A 544 7.05 7.21 -20.93
C LEU A 544 7.69 6.34 -22.02
N ASN A 545 9.00 6.49 -22.25
CA ASN A 545 9.77 5.70 -23.21
C ASN A 545 9.65 4.19 -22.97
N VAL A 546 9.73 3.74 -21.70
CA VAL A 546 9.52 2.33 -21.34
C VAL A 546 8.12 1.85 -21.69
N TYR A 547 7.09 2.66 -21.41
CA TYR A 547 5.71 2.30 -21.71
C TYR A 547 5.45 2.21 -23.21
N GLU A 548 5.90 3.18 -23.99
CA GLU A 548 5.73 3.20 -25.45
C GLU A 548 6.49 2.06 -26.13
N ALA A 549 7.72 1.79 -25.71
CA ALA A 549 8.47 0.65 -26.19
C ALA A 549 7.74 -0.67 -25.86
N PHE A 550 7.22 -0.83 -24.64
CA PHE A 550 6.45 -2.01 -24.25
C PHE A 550 5.20 -2.23 -25.12
N ILE A 551 4.47 -1.15 -25.45
CA ILE A 551 3.33 -1.22 -26.37
C ILE A 551 3.78 -1.57 -27.80
N LYS A 552 4.85 -0.93 -28.30
CA LYS A 552 5.43 -1.16 -29.63
C LYS A 552 5.90 -2.60 -29.83
N PHE A 553 6.47 -3.22 -28.80
CA PHE A 553 6.86 -4.64 -28.79
C PHE A 553 5.71 -5.57 -28.35
N ASN A 554 4.47 -5.21 -28.70
CA ASN A 554 3.25 -6.01 -28.51
C ASN A 554 3.04 -6.55 -27.09
N LYS A 555 3.49 -5.81 -26.07
CA LYS A 555 3.43 -6.20 -24.65
C LYS A 555 4.15 -7.53 -24.37
N SER A 556 5.21 -7.85 -25.13
CA SER A 556 5.90 -9.14 -25.03
C SER A 556 6.58 -9.33 -23.66
N SER A 557 6.24 -10.43 -22.97
CA SER A 557 6.94 -10.86 -21.75
C SER A 557 8.44 -11.15 -21.99
N HIS A 558 8.79 -11.74 -23.14
CA HIS A 558 10.19 -12.04 -23.48
C HIS A 558 11.04 -10.77 -23.64
N TRP A 559 10.55 -9.79 -24.42
CA TRP A 559 11.13 -8.44 -24.51
C TRP A 559 11.36 -7.79 -23.12
N CYS A 560 10.38 -7.86 -22.21
CA CYS A 560 10.58 -7.35 -20.84
C CYS A 560 11.71 -8.07 -20.09
N GLN A 561 11.87 -9.37 -20.26
CA GLN A 561 12.97 -10.13 -19.65
C GLN A 561 14.33 -9.69 -20.22
N GLN A 562 14.45 -9.53 -21.54
CA GLN A 562 15.68 -9.08 -22.21
C GLN A 562 16.13 -7.68 -21.74
N HIS A 563 15.18 -6.77 -21.49
CA HIS A 563 15.46 -5.40 -21.05
C HIS A 563 15.37 -5.19 -19.53
N PHE A 564 15.25 -6.26 -18.74
CA PHE A 564 15.18 -6.21 -17.29
C PHE A 564 14.04 -5.31 -16.75
N LEU A 565 12.85 -5.50 -17.32
CA LEU A 565 11.63 -4.75 -17.01
C LEU A 565 10.57 -5.63 -16.34
N ASN A 566 9.80 -5.05 -15.44
CA ASN A 566 8.74 -5.73 -14.70
C ASN A 566 7.48 -5.91 -15.56
N TYR A 567 7.41 -7.03 -16.31
CA TYR A 567 6.26 -7.37 -17.17
C TYR A 567 4.89 -7.27 -16.45
N LYS A 568 4.78 -7.81 -15.22
CA LYS A 568 3.53 -7.76 -14.45
C LYS A 568 3.16 -6.32 -14.07
N GLY A 569 4.16 -5.51 -13.71
CA GLY A 569 4.00 -4.08 -13.48
C GLY A 569 3.52 -3.33 -14.73
N LEU A 570 4.14 -3.57 -15.89
CA LEU A 570 3.78 -2.94 -17.16
C LEU A 570 2.39 -3.33 -17.66
N MET A 571 2.00 -4.61 -17.55
CA MET A 571 0.63 -5.05 -17.85
C MET A 571 -0.41 -4.38 -16.93
N ARG A 572 -0.06 -4.18 -15.65
CA ARG A 572 -0.90 -3.40 -14.74
C ARG A 572 -0.94 -1.91 -15.13
N ALA A 573 0.16 -1.32 -15.61
CA ALA A 573 0.16 0.06 -16.13
C ALA A 573 -0.83 0.20 -17.30
N VAL A 574 -0.89 -0.76 -18.23
CA VAL A 574 -1.89 -0.77 -19.31
C VAL A 574 -3.32 -0.75 -18.77
N THR A 575 -3.61 -1.55 -17.75
CA THR A 575 -4.93 -1.62 -17.12
C THR A 575 -5.30 -0.30 -16.41
N VAL A 576 -4.38 0.26 -15.63
CA VAL A 576 -4.52 1.57 -14.97
C VAL A 576 -4.77 2.66 -16.01
N ARG A 577 -3.99 2.69 -17.09
CA ARG A 577 -4.08 3.67 -18.17
C ARG A 577 -5.44 3.65 -18.84
N GLU A 578 -5.99 2.48 -19.16
CA GLU A 578 -7.31 2.40 -19.80
C GLU A 578 -8.45 2.85 -18.86
N GLN A 579 -8.32 2.67 -17.54
CA GLN A 579 -9.30 3.20 -16.59
C GLN A 579 -9.19 4.72 -16.42
N LEU A 580 -7.98 5.27 -16.33
CA LEU A 580 -7.77 6.72 -16.30
C LEU A 580 -8.25 7.39 -17.61
N LYS A 581 -8.06 6.74 -18.76
CA LYS A 581 -8.60 7.16 -20.07
C LYS A 581 -10.13 7.23 -20.09
N LYS A 582 -10.82 6.31 -19.42
CA LYS A 582 -12.28 6.36 -19.25
C LYS A 582 -12.70 7.58 -18.44
N LEU A 583 -11.99 7.91 -17.35
CA LEU A 583 -12.24 9.13 -16.55
C LEU A 583 -11.96 10.41 -17.35
N LEU A 584 -10.82 10.51 -18.05
CA LEU A 584 -10.53 11.65 -18.94
C LEU A 584 -11.61 11.83 -20.02
N SER A 585 -12.10 10.72 -20.59
CA SER A 585 -13.21 10.75 -21.56
C SER A 585 -14.52 11.22 -20.92
N LYS A 586 -14.86 10.75 -19.70
CA LYS A 586 -16.03 11.22 -18.92
C LYS A 586 -15.97 12.73 -18.68
N PHE A 587 -14.79 13.26 -18.36
CA PHE A 587 -14.57 14.68 -18.08
C PHE A 587 -14.34 15.54 -19.34
N LYS A 588 -14.40 14.95 -20.53
CA LYS A 588 -14.18 15.60 -21.83
C LYS A 588 -12.83 16.30 -21.95
N VAL A 589 -11.77 15.75 -21.34
CA VAL A 589 -10.40 16.24 -21.54
C VAL A 589 -9.98 15.91 -22.99
N PRO A 590 -9.49 16.89 -23.78
CA PRO A 590 -8.98 16.66 -25.14
C PRO A 590 -7.96 15.53 -25.20
N LYS A 591 -8.02 14.72 -26.28
CA LYS A 591 -7.12 13.58 -26.52
C LYS A 591 -6.04 13.98 -27.51
N ASN A 592 -5.13 14.80 -27.02
CA ASN A 592 -4.03 15.37 -27.77
C ASN A 592 -2.70 14.67 -27.39
N SER A 593 -1.74 14.73 -28.30
CA SER A 593 -0.35 14.28 -28.13
C SER A 593 0.57 15.46 -28.41
N SER A 594 1.73 15.53 -27.75
CA SER A 594 2.75 16.56 -28.03
C SER A 594 3.64 16.24 -29.23
N GLU A 595 3.34 15.16 -29.98
CA GLU A 595 4.05 14.70 -31.19
C GLU A 595 5.57 14.48 -30.98
N GLY A 596 5.99 14.28 -29.73
CA GLY A 596 7.38 14.08 -29.32
C GLY A 596 8.06 15.29 -28.68
N ASP A 597 7.39 16.44 -28.58
CA ASP A 597 7.89 17.60 -27.85
C ASP A 597 7.82 17.36 -26.33
N PRO A 598 8.93 17.48 -25.57
CA PRO A 598 8.93 17.36 -24.12
C PRO A 598 8.37 18.60 -23.40
N ASP A 599 8.45 19.82 -23.94
CA ASP A 599 8.09 21.06 -23.21
C ASP A 599 6.64 21.05 -22.69
N PRO A 600 5.61 20.68 -23.49
CA PRO A 600 4.23 20.61 -23.00
C PRO A 600 4.04 19.53 -21.93
N ILE A 601 4.80 18.43 -21.97
CA ILE A 601 4.77 17.37 -20.95
C ILE A 601 5.36 17.90 -19.64
N LEU A 602 6.53 18.53 -19.70
CA LEU A 602 7.22 19.09 -18.54
C LEU A 602 6.38 20.18 -17.85
N ARG A 603 5.82 21.11 -18.62
CA ARG A 603 4.96 22.19 -18.10
C ARG A 603 3.65 21.65 -17.52
N CYS A 604 3.08 20.60 -18.12
CA CYS A 604 1.94 19.91 -17.50
C CYS A 604 2.29 19.21 -16.18
N ILE A 605 3.47 18.60 -16.05
CA ILE A 605 3.96 18.04 -14.77
C ILE A 605 4.08 19.16 -13.74
N VAL A 606 4.67 20.31 -14.10
CA VAL A 606 4.75 21.51 -13.24
C VAL A 606 3.38 21.94 -12.74
N ALA A 607 2.37 22.03 -13.61
CA ALA A 607 1.01 22.44 -13.25
C ALA A 607 0.34 21.54 -12.17
N GLY A 608 0.77 20.27 -12.03
CA GLY A 608 0.32 19.38 -10.97
C GLY A 608 1.24 19.28 -9.76
N PHE A 609 2.56 19.37 -9.96
CA PHE A 609 3.59 19.08 -8.95
C PHE A 609 4.38 20.31 -8.47
N PHE A 610 3.98 21.53 -8.84
CA PHE A 610 4.69 22.78 -8.46
C PHE A 610 5.06 22.86 -6.97
N ALA A 611 4.23 22.33 -6.05
CA ALA A 611 4.52 22.32 -4.62
C ALA A 611 5.79 21.52 -4.24
N ASN A 612 6.15 20.52 -5.03
CA ASN A 612 7.31 19.64 -4.84
C ASN A 612 8.52 20.08 -5.69
N ALA A 613 8.90 21.36 -5.59
CA ALA A 613 10.07 21.89 -6.28
C ALA A 613 11.30 21.97 -5.37
N ALA A 614 12.47 21.68 -5.95
CA ALA A 614 13.78 21.90 -5.33
C ALA A 614 14.75 22.60 -6.28
N LYS A 615 15.70 23.35 -5.69
CA LYS A 615 16.74 24.10 -6.39
C LYS A 615 18.12 23.62 -5.96
N LEU A 616 19.06 23.50 -6.91
CA LEU A 616 20.46 23.25 -6.63
C LEU A 616 21.10 24.44 -5.87
N HIS A 617 21.69 24.18 -4.71
CA HIS A 617 22.44 25.14 -3.92
C HIS A 617 23.92 25.15 -4.34
N SER A 618 24.65 26.24 -4.08
CA SER A 618 26.08 26.38 -4.41
C SER A 618 26.98 25.35 -3.72
N THR A 619 26.50 24.68 -2.68
CA THR A 619 27.19 23.58 -1.99
C THR A 619 26.95 22.20 -2.64
N GLY A 620 26.30 22.14 -3.81
CA GLY A 620 26.05 20.90 -4.55
C GLY A 620 24.88 20.05 -4.04
N VAL A 621 24.14 20.52 -3.03
CA VAL A 621 22.93 19.86 -2.50
C VAL A 621 21.67 20.53 -3.05
N TYR A 622 20.57 19.81 -3.17
CA TYR A 622 19.28 20.43 -3.48
C TYR A 622 18.64 20.99 -2.21
N ARG A 623 17.82 22.02 -2.38
CA ARG A 623 16.98 22.57 -1.31
C ARG A 623 15.56 22.78 -1.79
N THR A 624 14.56 22.41 -0.98
CA THR A 624 13.14 22.73 -1.27
C THR A 624 12.96 24.23 -1.47
N VAL A 625 12.11 24.63 -2.42
CA VAL A 625 11.89 26.07 -2.69
C VAL A 625 11.12 26.73 -1.53
N ARG A 626 10.24 25.99 -0.85
CA ARG A 626 9.35 26.51 0.21
C ARG A 626 10.12 26.89 1.49
N ASP A 627 10.78 25.92 2.11
CA ASP A 627 11.42 26.03 3.42
C ASP A 627 12.97 25.98 3.36
N GLY A 628 13.56 25.45 2.29
CA GLY A 628 15.02 25.37 2.12
C GLY A 628 15.66 24.11 2.70
N HIS A 629 14.87 23.07 2.94
CA HIS A 629 15.30 21.80 3.49
C HIS A 629 16.19 21.03 2.50
N GLU A 630 17.28 20.44 3.01
CA GLU A 630 18.29 19.76 2.19
C GLU A 630 17.80 18.42 1.64
N LEU A 631 17.99 18.24 0.33
CA LEU A 631 17.58 17.08 -0.46
C LEU A 631 18.73 16.61 -1.37
N HIS A 632 18.74 15.32 -1.69
CA HIS A 632 19.73 14.68 -2.56
C HIS A 632 18.98 13.89 -3.66
N ILE A 633 19.46 13.88 -4.91
CA ILE A 633 18.84 13.02 -5.94
C ILE A 633 19.13 11.55 -5.61
N HIS A 634 18.11 10.69 -5.64
CA HIS A 634 18.29 9.27 -5.38
C HIS A 634 19.18 8.60 -6.45
N PRO A 635 20.16 7.74 -6.11
CA PRO A 635 21.10 7.13 -7.06
C PRO A 635 20.50 6.26 -8.17
N THR A 636 19.19 6.01 -8.16
CA THR A 636 18.46 5.29 -9.23
C THR A 636 17.85 6.21 -10.28
N SER A 637 17.84 7.53 -10.05
CA SER A 637 17.32 8.51 -11.02
C SER A 637 18.28 8.66 -12.19
N VAL A 638 17.75 8.89 -13.40
CA VAL A 638 18.59 9.23 -14.57
C VAL A 638 19.33 10.56 -14.38
N LEU A 639 18.80 11.44 -13.52
CA LEU A 639 19.40 12.74 -13.17
C LEU A 639 20.50 12.63 -12.10
N TYR A 640 20.87 11.43 -11.65
CA TYR A 640 22.08 11.18 -10.85
C TYR A 640 23.33 11.17 -11.77
N ALA A 641 23.50 12.25 -12.54
CA ALA A 641 24.57 12.43 -13.53
C ALA A 641 25.50 13.59 -13.13
N GLU A 642 26.66 13.69 -13.77
CA GLU A 642 27.73 14.64 -13.41
C GLU A 642 27.33 16.12 -13.56
N LYS A 643 26.32 16.42 -14.40
CA LYS A 643 25.78 17.78 -14.61
C LYS A 643 24.36 17.89 -14.02
N PRO A 644 24.21 18.18 -12.71
CA PRO A 644 22.89 18.28 -12.09
C PRO A 644 22.10 19.49 -12.62
N PRO A 645 20.79 19.36 -12.93
CA PRO A 645 19.94 20.47 -13.33
C PRO A 645 19.74 21.48 -12.18
N ASN A 646 19.66 22.78 -12.51
CA ASN A 646 19.56 23.84 -11.49
C ASN A 646 18.24 23.80 -10.68
N TRP A 647 17.15 23.30 -11.29
CA TRP A 647 15.83 23.18 -10.68
C TRP A 647 15.20 21.85 -11.08
N VAL A 648 14.51 21.24 -10.13
CA VAL A 648 13.85 19.94 -10.31
C VAL A 648 12.49 19.89 -9.63
N LEU A 649 11.60 19.08 -10.19
CA LEU A 649 10.42 18.55 -9.50
C LEU A 649 10.67 17.10 -9.07
N PHE A 650 9.97 16.67 -8.02
CA PHE A 650 10.02 15.30 -7.50
C PHE A 650 8.64 14.79 -7.07
N SER A 651 8.40 13.48 -7.20
CA SER A 651 7.13 12.87 -6.80
C SER A 651 7.14 12.31 -5.37
N GLU A 652 8.27 11.73 -4.93
CA GLU A 652 8.40 11.13 -3.59
C GLU A 652 9.72 11.55 -2.89
N VAL A 653 9.73 11.49 -1.55
CA VAL A 653 10.94 11.64 -0.72
C VAL A 653 11.14 10.39 0.14
N VAL A 654 12.37 9.87 0.18
CA VAL A 654 12.75 8.73 1.01
C VAL A 654 13.82 9.17 2.00
N GLN A 655 13.61 8.90 3.29
CA GLN A 655 14.59 9.19 4.32
C GLN A 655 15.39 7.92 4.66
N THR A 656 16.70 7.98 4.46
CA THR A 656 17.66 7.00 4.98
C THR A 656 18.66 7.73 5.88
N ASN A 657 19.94 7.76 5.53
CA ASN A 657 20.95 8.61 6.16
C ASN A 657 20.81 10.09 5.73
N LYS A 658 20.12 10.32 4.60
CA LYS A 658 19.81 11.62 4.00
C LYS A 658 18.37 11.57 3.46
N TYR A 659 17.82 12.74 3.14
CA TYR A 659 16.56 12.83 2.39
C TYR A 659 16.86 12.75 0.90
N TYR A 660 16.35 11.71 0.25
CA TYR A 660 16.51 11.47 -1.18
C TYR A 660 15.20 11.72 -1.94
N ILE A 661 15.24 12.56 -2.97
CA ILE A 661 14.13 12.75 -3.90
C ILE A 661 14.13 11.68 -4.99
N ARG A 662 12.92 11.22 -5.35
CA ARG A 662 12.68 10.20 -6.37
C ARG A 662 11.72 10.70 -7.44
N ASP A 663 11.83 10.07 -8.61
CA ASP A 663 11.05 10.35 -9.81
C ASP A 663 11.19 11.84 -10.16
N VAL A 664 12.42 12.19 -10.53
CA VAL A 664 12.91 13.56 -10.63
C VAL A 664 12.88 14.00 -12.08
N THR A 665 12.46 15.24 -12.31
CA THR A 665 12.42 15.86 -13.64
C THR A 665 13.02 17.26 -13.59
N ALA A 666 13.87 17.59 -14.56
CA ALA A 666 14.45 18.91 -14.72
C ALA A 666 13.36 19.90 -15.17
N VAL A 667 13.39 21.12 -14.60
CA VAL A 667 12.42 22.18 -14.94
C VAL A 667 13.08 23.53 -15.01
N GLU A 668 12.44 24.49 -15.67
CA GLU A 668 12.82 25.89 -15.60
C GLU A 668 12.12 26.63 -14.45
N SER A 669 12.83 27.56 -13.82
CA SER A 669 12.24 28.41 -12.76
C SER A 669 11.14 29.34 -13.26
N ALA A 670 11.13 29.67 -14.57
CA ALA A 670 10.09 30.49 -15.17
C ALA A 670 8.73 29.80 -15.14
N TRP A 671 8.67 28.49 -15.42
CA TRP A 671 7.43 27.71 -15.43
C TRP A 671 6.76 27.65 -14.06
N LEU A 672 7.52 27.63 -12.96
CA LEU A 672 6.97 27.67 -11.60
C LEU A 672 6.20 28.99 -11.34
N LEU A 673 6.71 30.11 -11.85
CA LEU A 673 6.10 31.44 -11.72
C LEU A 673 4.92 31.63 -12.68
N GLU A 674 5.04 31.11 -13.90
CA GLU A 674 3.99 31.16 -14.93
C GLU A 674 2.76 30.31 -14.54
N LEU A 675 2.99 29.08 -14.06
CA LEU A 675 1.94 28.08 -13.86
C LEU A 675 1.40 28.05 -12.42
N ALA A 676 2.12 28.62 -11.46
CA ALA A 676 1.66 28.77 -10.08
C ALA A 676 1.99 30.16 -9.47
N PRO A 677 1.57 31.28 -10.11
CA PRO A 677 1.85 32.66 -9.64
C PRO A 677 1.21 33.00 -8.28
N HIS A 678 0.19 32.24 -7.87
CA HIS A 678 -0.43 32.32 -6.55
C HIS A 678 0.41 31.64 -5.45
N PHE A 679 1.32 30.75 -5.82
CA PHE A 679 2.20 30.01 -4.90
C PHE A 679 3.64 30.53 -4.93
N TYR A 680 4.12 30.95 -6.11
CA TYR A 680 5.46 31.48 -6.31
C TYR A 680 5.46 32.97 -6.68
N GLN A 681 6.34 33.74 -6.03
CA GLN A 681 6.54 35.16 -6.28
C GLN A 681 8.04 35.47 -6.34
N HIS A 682 8.43 36.39 -7.22
CA HIS A 682 9.79 36.95 -7.20
C HIS A 682 10.08 37.71 -5.89
N GLY A 683 11.27 37.50 -5.36
CA GLY A 683 11.78 38.22 -4.19
C GLY A 683 13.30 38.12 -4.08
N THR A 684 13.92 39.11 -3.43
CA THR A 684 15.33 39.07 -3.07
C THR A 684 15.54 38.26 -1.79
N HIS A 685 16.74 37.71 -1.58
CA HIS A 685 17.05 36.91 -0.39
C HIS A 685 16.74 37.67 0.91
N LEU A 686 17.01 38.98 0.96
CA LEU A 686 16.64 39.87 2.06
C LEU A 686 15.12 39.92 2.29
N SER A 687 14.33 40.11 1.24
CA SER A 687 12.86 40.12 1.34
C SER A 687 12.27 38.79 1.82
N HIS A 688 12.89 37.65 1.47
CA HIS A 688 12.49 36.33 1.94
C HIS A 688 12.84 36.11 3.42
N THR A 689 14.03 36.51 3.87
CA THR A 689 14.40 36.45 5.30
C THR A 689 13.46 37.32 6.14
N SER A 690 13.15 38.55 5.70
CA SER A 690 12.22 39.44 6.41
C SER A 690 10.77 38.95 6.40
N LYS A 691 10.32 38.23 5.36
CA LYS A 691 8.99 37.58 5.36
C LYS A 691 8.96 36.37 6.31
N ARG A 692 9.98 35.51 6.32
CA ARG A 692 10.07 34.37 7.25
C ARG A 692 10.09 34.82 8.71
N ALA A 693 10.92 35.81 9.04
CA ALA A 693 11.00 36.39 10.38
C ALA A 693 9.68 37.04 10.88
N LYS A 694 8.73 37.38 9.99
CA LYS A 694 7.38 37.82 10.39
C LYS A 694 6.41 36.66 10.64
N ILE A 695 6.65 35.50 10.04
CA ILE A 695 5.82 34.30 10.20
C ILE A 695 6.25 33.53 11.45
N ASP A 696 7.55 33.47 11.75
CA ASP A 696 8.07 32.81 12.97
C ASP A 696 7.77 33.60 14.28
N ASN A 697 7.18 34.79 14.18
CA ASN A 697 6.74 35.65 15.29
C ASN A 697 5.20 35.74 15.42
N LEU A 698 4.46 34.85 14.76
CA LEU A 698 3.00 34.69 14.80
C LEU A 698 2.61 33.26 15.20
#